data_AF-A0A7C8NZN3-F1
#
_entry.id   AF-A0A7C8NZN3-F1
#
_cell.length_a   1.000
_cell.length_b   1.000
_cell.length_c   1.000
_cell.angle_alpha   90.00
_cell.angle_beta   90.00
_cell.angle_gamma   90.00
#
_symmetry.space_group_name_H-M   'P 1'
#
loop_
_entity.id
_entity.type
_entity.pdbx_description
1 polymer ?
#
loop_
_entity_poly.entity_id
_entity_poly.type
_entity_poly.pdbx_seq_one_letter_code
_entity_poly.pdbx_strand_id
1 'polypeptide(L)'
;MENGSGGFMSDLTFSGGAIGAYLENQQFTIRKFSFNGCKVAVETHWNWVLSAKSFLVNNCQVGFNISASAGSAQGTSSINIMDTTVINTSVGIIATLAGTNRTSILVDNWKMINVDAGIVSAGKTVLAGGTGVIPSWGSGITYRSGTEAGTSGVSQDGGRIITDTDNPVVVLGEFGNWFERSKPQYEDLPASSFYDVKASGARGNGRSDDTVAINVALQAATSAGKIAHNLHPPGAKVVGEVWSQIQGTGTRFSSKDSPYVMVKVGNVGDVGDVEIQDMLSGVRGGTAGAVLVQWNIKARTPGSAALWDSHWRVGGSIGTNLQKAQCPKLTGQVNSNCVAGSLLLHLTPTSSGYFENAWIWTADHDLDVVTQDQIDIYVARGVLIESQGPSWFYGTASEHNVLYHSSSGSELSERGDEEGPSGQSLGPDPCFFDCLIEPKVCAISWAIRFIRSEDVHIYGAGLYSWFQNYGQDCVSSSECQHNLAKIDGESKNLRLNNLVTVGSRLMASDAAGFTILADRSRNGFASSTLGVEEKDANGGRLWDSDASGLTSNEDAGPFGGEDRNRVVIISTARDGPQGQTFWVYYMFSGQNGDVMTNINCDYLRDTGPVGTIESPSDPHGLGNQPFKGPAKKFKSIVVDGHRCTYTVTLEILPI
;
A
#
# COMPACT_ATOMS: atom_id res chain seq x y z
N MET A 1 -9.68 -16.23 -19.43
CA MET A 1 -8.63 -16.53 -18.44
C MET A 1 -9.37 -16.92 -17.19
N GLU A 2 -9.69 -18.18 -16.95
CA GLU A 2 -10.87 -18.55 -16.16
C GLU A 2 -10.74 -18.42 -14.66
N ASN A 3 -9.53 -18.48 -14.11
CA ASN A 3 -9.29 -18.14 -12.71
C ASN A 3 -7.78 -17.86 -12.51
N GLY A 4 -7.46 -17.05 -11.51
CA GLY A 4 -6.08 -16.82 -11.06
C GLY A 4 -6.01 -15.70 -10.03
N SER A 5 -4.83 -15.51 -9.45
CA SER A 5 -4.44 -14.34 -8.65
C SER A 5 -3.22 -13.72 -9.34
N GLY A 6 -3.52 -13.06 -10.44
CA GLY A 6 -2.61 -12.68 -11.48
C GLY A 6 -1.88 -11.38 -11.22
N GLY A 7 -0.95 -11.13 -12.14
CA GLY A 7 0.11 -10.14 -12.06
C GLY A 7 0.15 -9.26 -13.30
N PHE A 8 1.11 -9.51 -14.21
CA PHE A 8 1.48 -8.54 -15.23
C PHE A 8 1.59 -9.14 -16.65
N MET A 9 1.13 -8.38 -17.65
CA MET A 9 1.37 -8.65 -19.07
C MET A 9 1.60 -7.33 -19.82
N SER A 10 2.49 -7.35 -20.80
CA SER A 10 2.72 -6.17 -21.65
C SER A 10 3.10 -6.50 -23.08
N ASP A 11 3.04 -5.49 -23.94
CA ASP A 11 3.67 -5.49 -25.26
C ASP A 11 3.11 -6.58 -26.22
N LEU A 12 1.79 -6.82 -26.17
CA LEU A 12 1.11 -7.82 -27.00
C LEU A 12 0.33 -7.20 -28.17
N THR A 13 0.28 -7.91 -29.30
CA THR A 13 -0.52 -7.51 -30.47
C THR A 13 -1.48 -8.63 -30.89
N PHE A 14 -2.74 -8.26 -31.12
CA PHE A 14 -3.83 -9.15 -31.52
C PHE A 14 -4.41 -8.69 -32.86
N SER A 15 -4.58 -9.62 -33.81
CA SER A 15 -5.09 -9.32 -35.16
C SER A 15 -6.26 -10.24 -35.52
N GLY A 16 -7.43 -9.65 -35.80
CA GLY A 16 -8.66 -10.38 -36.07
C GLY A 16 -9.27 -11.08 -34.85
N GLY A 17 -10.11 -12.08 -35.09
CA GLY A 17 -10.72 -12.90 -34.04
C GLY A 17 -12.04 -12.36 -33.49
N ALA A 18 -12.81 -13.26 -32.84
CA ALA A 18 -14.05 -12.88 -32.17
C ALA A 18 -13.77 -12.04 -30.91
N ILE A 19 -12.80 -12.47 -30.11
CA ILE A 19 -12.34 -11.77 -28.91
C ILE A 19 -10.81 -11.75 -28.97
N GLY A 20 -10.20 -10.58 -28.83
CA GLY A 20 -8.73 -10.44 -28.78
C GLY A 20 -8.18 -11.00 -27.47
N ALA A 21 -8.64 -10.45 -26.35
CA ALA A 21 -8.30 -10.91 -25.00
C ALA A 21 -9.57 -11.17 -24.17
N TYR A 22 -9.73 -12.41 -23.71
CA TYR A 22 -10.79 -12.80 -22.77
C TYR A 22 -10.19 -12.95 -21.36
N LEU A 23 -10.51 -11.99 -20.49
CA LEU A 23 -9.83 -11.78 -19.21
C LEU A 23 -10.74 -12.04 -18.02
N GLU A 24 -10.19 -12.69 -17.01
CA GLU A 24 -10.87 -12.94 -15.75
C GLU A 24 -9.84 -13.30 -14.67
N ASN A 25 -9.88 -12.63 -13.53
CA ASN A 25 -8.86 -12.77 -12.50
C ASN A 25 -9.23 -11.99 -11.24
N GLN A 26 -8.69 -12.33 -10.07
CA GLN A 26 -8.80 -11.47 -8.88
C GLN A 26 -8.31 -10.05 -9.19
N GLN A 27 -7.08 -9.95 -9.68
CA GLN A 27 -6.47 -8.70 -10.11
C GLN A 27 -5.51 -8.90 -11.27
N PHE A 28 -5.27 -7.84 -12.05
CA PHE A 28 -4.24 -7.85 -13.08
C PHE A 28 -3.80 -6.44 -13.48
N THR A 29 -2.55 -6.29 -13.92
CA THR A 29 -2.05 -5.11 -14.62
C THR A 29 -1.66 -5.49 -16.04
N ILE A 30 -2.27 -4.83 -17.02
CA ILE A 30 -1.98 -5.03 -18.45
C ILE A 30 -1.61 -3.70 -19.08
N ARG A 31 -0.52 -3.66 -19.86
CA ARG A 31 -0.15 -2.44 -20.59
C ARG A 31 0.29 -2.69 -22.03
N LYS A 32 0.15 -1.66 -22.87
CA LYS A 32 0.69 -1.64 -24.24
C LYS A 32 0.21 -2.81 -25.10
N PHE A 33 -1.09 -3.07 -25.05
CA PHE A 33 -1.74 -4.03 -25.94
C PHE A 33 -2.28 -3.34 -27.19
N SER A 34 -2.06 -3.93 -28.36
CA SER A 34 -2.58 -3.45 -29.64
C SER A 34 -3.56 -4.45 -30.25
N PHE A 35 -4.72 -3.97 -30.68
CA PHE A 35 -5.79 -4.77 -31.28
C PHE A 35 -6.13 -4.23 -32.66
N ASN A 36 -6.18 -5.09 -33.67
CA ASN A 36 -6.52 -4.72 -35.03
C ASN A 36 -7.58 -5.65 -35.63
N GLY A 37 -8.77 -5.14 -35.91
CA GLY A 37 -9.81 -5.91 -36.62
C GLY A 37 -10.53 -6.97 -35.78
N CYS A 38 -10.50 -6.88 -34.45
CA CYS A 38 -11.24 -7.80 -33.57
C CYS A 38 -12.74 -7.47 -33.56
N LYS A 39 -13.63 -8.45 -33.36
CA LYS A 39 -15.04 -8.09 -33.03
C LYS A 39 -15.08 -7.40 -31.67
N VAL A 40 -14.50 -8.02 -30.65
CA VAL A 40 -14.28 -7.42 -29.33
C VAL A 40 -12.77 -7.42 -29.06
N ALA A 41 -12.15 -6.27 -28.77
CA ALA A 41 -10.73 -6.25 -28.44
C ALA A 41 -10.48 -6.88 -27.06
N VAL A 42 -11.15 -6.38 -26.02
CA VAL A 42 -11.05 -6.93 -24.65
C VAL A 42 -12.43 -7.27 -24.14
N GLU A 43 -12.60 -8.49 -23.61
CA GLU A 43 -13.79 -8.91 -22.88
C GLU A 43 -13.40 -9.34 -21.47
N THR A 44 -14.09 -8.82 -20.45
CA THR A 44 -13.89 -9.24 -19.06
C THR A 44 -15.07 -10.09 -18.58
N HIS A 45 -14.79 -11.28 -18.06
CA HIS A 45 -15.81 -12.12 -17.43
C HIS A 45 -16.03 -11.73 -15.97
N TRP A 46 -14.96 -11.75 -15.17
CA TRP A 46 -15.00 -11.24 -13.80
C TRP A 46 -13.65 -10.70 -13.36
N ASN A 47 -13.66 -9.72 -12.47
CA ASN A 47 -12.48 -9.34 -11.70
C ASN A 47 -12.85 -8.59 -10.42
N TRP A 48 -11.88 -8.44 -9.52
CA TRP A 48 -11.97 -7.46 -8.46
C TRP A 48 -11.37 -6.13 -8.91
N VAL A 49 -10.15 -6.14 -9.44
CA VAL A 49 -9.48 -4.93 -9.96
C VAL A 49 -8.62 -5.20 -11.19
N LEU A 50 -8.89 -4.49 -12.28
CA LEU A 50 -8.07 -4.55 -13.50
C LEU A 50 -7.51 -3.16 -13.84
N SER A 51 -6.21 -3.06 -14.05
CA SER A 51 -5.57 -1.84 -14.54
C SER A 51 -5.05 -2.05 -15.95
N ALA A 52 -5.70 -1.40 -16.93
CA ALA A 52 -5.36 -1.43 -18.33
C ALA A 52 -4.79 -0.08 -18.78
N LYS A 53 -3.59 -0.08 -19.38
CA LYS A 53 -2.88 1.15 -19.77
C LYS A 53 -2.26 1.08 -21.16
N SER A 54 -2.22 2.20 -21.88
CA SER A 54 -1.51 2.33 -23.17
C SER A 54 -2.06 1.42 -24.27
N PHE A 55 -3.38 1.24 -24.33
CA PHE A 55 -4.01 0.37 -25.33
C PHE A 55 -4.12 1.09 -26.68
N LEU A 56 -3.92 0.36 -27.77
CA LEU A 56 -4.26 0.78 -29.12
C LEU A 56 -5.34 -0.14 -29.67
N VAL A 57 -6.56 0.34 -29.81
CA VAL A 57 -7.68 -0.39 -30.40
C VAL A 57 -7.99 0.19 -31.77
N ASN A 58 -7.88 -0.60 -32.82
CA ASN A 58 -8.03 -0.13 -34.20
C ASN A 58 -8.96 -1.05 -35.01
N ASN A 59 -9.95 -0.46 -35.68
CA ASN A 59 -10.90 -1.15 -36.56
C ASN A 59 -11.64 -2.31 -35.87
N CYS A 60 -11.95 -2.19 -34.58
CA CYS A 60 -12.73 -3.19 -33.84
C CYS A 60 -14.24 -2.87 -33.89
N GLN A 61 -15.12 -3.83 -33.58
CA GLN A 61 -16.55 -3.47 -33.37
C GLN A 61 -16.76 -2.90 -31.97
N VAL A 62 -16.15 -3.54 -30.96
CA VAL A 62 -16.15 -3.12 -29.56
C VAL A 62 -14.71 -3.05 -29.05
N GLY A 63 -14.34 -1.97 -28.39
CA GLY A 63 -13.06 -1.86 -27.70
C GLY A 63 -13.03 -2.73 -26.44
N PHE A 64 -13.79 -2.33 -25.42
CA PHE A 64 -13.88 -3.05 -24.15
C PHE A 64 -15.31 -3.50 -23.89
N ASN A 65 -15.54 -4.80 -23.76
CA ASN A 65 -16.76 -5.37 -23.23
C ASN A 65 -16.54 -5.76 -21.76
N ILE A 66 -16.96 -4.87 -20.85
CA ILE A 66 -16.87 -5.05 -19.39
C ILE A 66 -18.26 -5.16 -18.77
N SER A 67 -19.24 -5.57 -19.57
CA SER A 67 -20.65 -5.58 -19.17
C SER A 67 -21.04 -6.72 -18.23
N ALA A 68 -20.15 -7.69 -18.02
CA ALA A 68 -20.37 -8.80 -17.10
C ALA A 68 -20.60 -8.27 -15.67
N SER A 69 -21.86 -8.30 -15.23
CA SER A 69 -22.28 -7.73 -13.94
C SER A 69 -22.09 -8.72 -12.80
N ALA A 70 -21.81 -8.20 -11.60
CA ALA A 70 -21.57 -9.01 -10.41
C ALA A 70 -22.83 -9.62 -9.76
N GLY A 71 -23.96 -9.72 -10.49
CA GLY A 71 -25.26 -10.31 -10.12
C GLY A 71 -25.42 -10.93 -8.71
N SER A 72 -25.82 -12.18 -8.62
CA SER A 72 -25.65 -12.99 -7.39
C SER A 72 -24.36 -13.83 -7.44
N ALA A 73 -23.54 -13.63 -8.48
CA ALA A 73 -22.28 -14.29 -8.77
C ALA A 73 -21.24 -13.24 -9.21
N GLN A 74 -19.95 -13.47 -8.94
CA GLN A 74 -18.87 -12.50 -9.21
C GLN A 74 -18.80 -12.09 -10.68
N GLY A 75 -18.70 -10.78 -10.94
CA GLY A 75 -18.55 -10.17 -12.27
C GLY A 75 -17.41 -9.16 -12.29
N THR A 76 -17.42 -8.21 -13.23
CA THR A 76 -16.38 -7.16 -13.34
C THR A 76 -16.65 -6.06 -12.30
N SER A 77 -15.90 -6.09 -11.20
CA SER A 77 -16.07 -5.16 -10.08
C SER A 77 -15.45 -3.79 -10.38
N SER A 78 -14.17 -3.73 -10.78
CA SER A 78 -13.51 -2.45 -11.07
C SER A 78 -12.47 -2.50 -12.18
N ILE A 79 -12.34 -1.41 -12.93
CA ILE A 79 -11.36 -1.29 -14.02
C ILE A 79 -10.87 0.15 -14.21
N ASN A 80 -9.56 0.32 -14.35
CA ASN A 80 -8.92 1.53 -14.86
C ASN A 80 -8.54 1.32 -16.33
N ILE A 81 -8.86 2.28 -17.20
CA ILE A 81 -8.44 2.31 -18.60
C ILE A 81 -7.72 3.63 -18.85
N MET A 82 -6.40 3.58 -18.96
CA MET A 82 -5.53 4.76 -19.01
C MET A 82 -4.77 4.86 -20.33
N ASP A 83 -4.45 6.08 -20.77
CA ASP A 83 -3.58 6.38 -21.91
C ASP A 83 -3.95 5.60 -23.19
N THR A 84 -5.23 5.40 -23.41
CA THR A 84 -5.73 4.45 -24.42
C THR A 84 -6.21 5.21 -25.66
N THR A 85 -5.87 4.71 -26.84
CA THR A 85 -6.35 5.23 -28.12
C THR A 85 -7.26 4.23 -28.81
N VAL A 86 -8.46 4.67 -29.18
CA VAL A 86 -9.47 3.88 -29.90
C VAL A 86 -9.78 4.54 -31.24
N ILE A 87 -9.65 3.78 -32.33
CA ILE A 87 -9.69 4.26 -33.71
C ILE A 87 -10.69 3.43 -34.52
N ASN A 88 -11.55 4.10 -35.30
CA ASN A 88 -12.49 3.50 -36.25
C ASN A 88 -13.26 2.31 -35.65
N THR A 89 -13.83 2.52 -34.46
CA THR A 89 -14.46 1.46 -33.66
C THR A 89 -15.90 1.85 -33.34
N SER A 90 -16.87 0.96 -33.52
CA SER A 90 -18.28 1.32 -33.34
C SER A 90 -18.62 1.67 -31.89
N VAL A 91 -18.19 0.86 -30.92
CA VAL A 91 -18.39 1.16 -29.49
C VAL A 91 -17.06 1.09 -28.75
N GLY A 92 -16.67 2.18 -28.08
CA GLY A 92 -15.46 2.21 -27.27
C GLY A 92 -15.53 1.23 -26.10
N ILE A 93 -16.55 1.39 -25.24
CA ILE A 93 -16.75 0.58 -24.03
C ILE A 93 -18.23 0.21 -23.87
N ILE A 94 -18.51 -1.06 -23.59
CA ILE A 94 -19.81 -1.55 -23.11
C ILE A 94 -19.65 -1.94 -21.65
N ALA A 95 -20.48 -1.38 -20.76
CA ALA A 95 -20.36 -1.58 -19.32
C ALA A 95 -21.73 -1.73 -18.61
N THR A 96 -21.71 -2.23 -17.38
CA THR A 96 -22.87 -2.22 -16.48
C THR A 96 -22.62 -1.23 -15.34
N LEU A 97 -23.16 -0.02 -15.44
CA LEU A 97 -22.77 1.10 -14.55
C LEU A 97 -23.75 1.45 -13.44
N ALA A 98 -24.93 0.81 -13.42
CA ALA A 98 -25.99 1.11 -12.45
C ALA A 98 -26.41 -0.13 -11.66
N GLY A 99 -27.04 0.09 -10.50
CA GLY A 99 -27.54 -0.97 -9.62
C GLY A 99 -26.53 -1.49 -8.61
N THR A 100 -26.89 -2.58 -7.92
CA THR A 100 -26.15 -3.19 -6.79
C THR A 100 -24.91 -3.97 -7.18
N ASN A 101 -24.61 -4.09 -8.47
CA ASN A 101 -23.48 -4.86 -9.03
C ASN A 101 -22.87 -4.14 -10.24
N ARG A 102 -22.66 -2.84 -10.05
CA ARG A 102 -22.12 -1.95 -11.07
C ARG A 102 -20.61 -2.11 -11.18
N THR A 103 -20.06 -1.95 -12.37
CA THR A 103 -18.62 -1.83 -12.57
C THR A 103 -18.17 -0.43 -12.19
N SER A 104 -17.21 -0.34 -11.27
CA SER A 104 -16.47 0.88 -11.00
C SER A 104 -15.45 1.10 -12.11
N ILE A 105 -15.64 2.12 -12.94
CA ILE A 105 -14.78 2.40 -14.08
C ILE A 105 -14.16 3.79 -13.99
N LEU A 106 -12.85 3.85 -14.21
CA LEU A 106 -12.13 5.08 -14.50
C LEU A 106 -11.55 4.99 -15.91
N VAL A 107 -11.78 6.02 -16.72
CA VAL A 107 -11.01 6.29 -17.92
C VAL A 107 -10.18 7.56 -17.72
N ASP A 108 -8.92 7.52 -18.10
CA ASP A 108 -7.96 8.61 -17.94
C ASP A 108 -7.13 8.74 -19.23
N ASN A 109 -7.01 9.96 -19.75
CA ASN A 109 -6.35 10.25 -21.03
C ASN A 109 -6.78 9.30 -22.17
N TRP A 110 -8.08 9.26 -22.44
CA TRP A 110 -8.69 8.34 -23.41
C TRP A 110 -8.98 9.04 -24.75
N LYS A 111 -8.23 8.66 -25.78
CA LYS A 111 -8.32 9.25 -27.12
C LYS A 111 -9.24 8.44 -28.02
N MET A 112 -10.22 9.10 -28.63
CA MET A 112 -11.12 8.54 -29.64
C MET A 112 -10.86 9.17 -31.01
N ILE A 113 -10.87 8.36 -32.06
CA ILE A 113 -10.80 8.80 -33.46
C ILE A 113 -11.85 8.01 -34.24
N ASN A 114 -12.89 8.68 -34.74
CA ASN A 114 -14.00 8.05 -35.46
C ASN A 114 -14.65 6.90 -34.68
N VAL A 115 -15.07 7.15 -33.44
CA VAL A 115 -15.79 6.19 -32.59
C VAL A 115 -17.28 6.53 -32.57
N ASP A 116 -18.20 5.61 -32.90
CA ASP A 116 -19.63 5.97 -33.00
C ASP A 116 -20.26 6.26 -31.63
N ALA A 117 -19.99 5.40 -30.64
CA ALA A 117 -20.38 5.60 -29.24
C ALA A 117 -19.19 5.37 -28.31
N GLY A 118 -18.91 6.32 -27.42
CA GLY A 118 -17.83 6.21 -26.45
C GLY A 118 -18.12 5.11 -25.44
N ILE A 119 -19.08 5.34 -24.55
CA ILE A 119 -19.48 4.38 -23.52
C ILE A 119 -20.98 4.10 -23.61
N VAL A 120 -21.34 2.82 -23.67
CA VAL A 120 -22.71 2.33 -23.67
C VAL A 120 -22.96 1.53 -22.40
N SER A 121 -24.05 1.84 -21.70
CA SER A 121 -24.52 1.11 -20.51
C SER A 121 -26.02 0.86 -20.63
N ALA A 122 -26.45 -0.37 -20.37
CA ALA A 122 -27.85 -0.79 -20.51
C ALA A 122 -28.51 -0.39 -21.85
N GLY A 123 -27.74 -0.49 -22.96
CA GLY A 123 -28.20 -0.13 -24.31
C GLY A 123 -28.30 1.38 -24.59
N LYS A 124 -27.88 2.24 -23.67
CA LYS A 124 -27.88 3.69 -23.83
C LYS A 124 -26.44 4.24 -23.87
N THR A 125 -26.19 5.17 -24.77
CA THR A 125 -24.92 5.93 -24.79
C THR A 125 -24.87 6.86 -23.59
N VAL A 126 -23.92 6.65 -22.69
CA VAL A 126 -23.68 7.46 -21.49
C VAL A 126 -22.47 8.40 -21.64
N LEU A 127 -21.57 8.09 -22.58
CA LEU A 127 -20.53 9.01 -23.05
C LEU A 127 -20.54 9.00 -24.58
N ALA A 128 -20.71 10.18 -25.17
CA ALA A 128 -20.75 10.35 -26.62
C ALA A 128 -19.44 9.88 -27.26
N GLY A 129 -19.53 9.34 -28.48
CA GLY A 129 -18.36 9.04 -29.30
C GLY A 129 -17.81 10.29 -30.00
N GLY A 130 -17.08 10.07 -31.09
CA GLY A 130 -16.53 11.09 -31.96
C GLY A 130 -15.02 11.00 -32.10
N THR A 131 -14.40 12.16 -32.33
CA THR A 131 -12.95 12.34 -32.39
C THR A 131 -12.54 13.39 -31.37
N GLY A 132 -11.69 13.02 -30.42
CA GLY A 132 -11.29 13.88 -29.32
C GLY A 132 -10.55 13.12 -28.22
N VAL A 133 -10.22 13.83 -27.14
CA VAL A 133 -9.61 13.24 -25.94
C VAL A 133 -10.55 13.46 -24.77
N ILE A 134 -10.81 12.38 -24.03
CA ILE A 134 -11.49 12.40 -22.74
C ILE A 134 -10.39 12.44 -21.69
N PRO A 135 -10.14 13.59 -21.03
CA PRO A 135 -9.06 13.71 -20.06
C PRO A 135 -9.31 12.81 -18.85
N SER A 136 -10.54 12.80 -18.33
CA SER A 136 -10.96 11.88 -17.28
C SER A 136 -12.46 11.71 -17.29
N TRP A 137 -12.93 10.48 -17.08
CA TRP A 137 -14.32 10.17 -16.85
C TRP A 137 -14.46 8.90 -15.99
N GLY A 138 -15.49 8.80 -15.16
CA GLY A 138 -15.70 7.58 -14.38
C GLY A 138 -17.11 7.43 -13.81
N SER A 139 -17.41 6.22 -13.40
CA SER A 139 -18.69 5.80 -12.81
C SER A 139 -18.44 4.85 -11.65
N GLY A 140 -19.04 5.08 -10.49
CA GLY A 140 -18.78 4.34 -9.25
C GLY A 140 -18.96 5.21 -8.00
N ILE A 141 -18.39 4.80 -6.87
CA ILE A 141 -18.51 5.51 -5.60
C ILE A 141 -17.21 6.26 -5.30
N THR A 142 -17.27 7.58 -5.16
CA THR A 142 -16.11 8.39 -4.78
C THR A 142 -16.18 8.88 -3.34
N TYR A 143 -15.03 8.96 -2.69
CA TYR A 143 -14.86 9.52 -1.36
C TYR A 143 -13.88 10.70 -1.42
N ARG A 144 -14.21 11.78 -0.71
CA ARG A 144 -13.35 12.96 -0.59
C ARG A 144 -13.22 13.37 0.86
N SER A 145 -11.99 13.46 1.37
CA SER A 145 -11.75 13.97 2.72
C SER A 145 -12.14 15.47 2.81
N GLY A 146 -12.43 15.97 4.01
CA GLY A 146 -12.75 17.38 4.23
C GLY A 146 -14.14 17.86 3.76
N THR A 147 -15.03 16.95 3.32
CA THR A 147 -16.42 17.28 2.95
C THR A 147 -17.42 16.53 3.83
N GLU A 148 -18.66 17.04 3.98
CA GLU A 148 -19.75 16.31 4.66
C GLU A 148 -20.01 14.91 4.04
N ALA A 149 -19.57 14.70 2.79
CA ALA A 149 -19.65 13.44 2.08
C ALA A 149 -18.56 12.41 2.47
N GLY A 150 -17.56 12.80 3.26
CA GLY A 150 -16.32 12.04 3.49
C GLY A 150 -16.51 10.61 4.00
N THR A 151 -17.58 10.31 4.73
CA THR A 151 -17.86 8.94 5.22
C THR A 151 -19.01 8.24 4.49
N SER A 152 -19.80 8.98 3.71
CA SER A 152 -20.99 8.45 3.04
C SER A 152 -20.72 7.98 1.62
N GLY A 153 -19.69 8.54 0.98
CA GLY A 153 -19.40 8.31 -0.42
C GLY A 153 -20.45 8.96 -1.33
N VAL A 154 -20.07 9.26 -2.56
CA VAL A 154 -20.96 9.80 -3.58
C VAL A 154 -20.98 8.86 -4.76
N SER A 155 -22.16 8.30 -5.04
CA SER A 155 -22.40 7.53 -6.25
C SER A 155 -22.48 8.47 -7.44
N GLN A 156 -21.77 8.16 -8.51
CA GLN A 156 -21.88 8.85 -9.79
C GLN A 156 -22.04 7.84 -10.93
N ASP A 157 -22.92 8.17 -11.88
CA ASP A 157 -23.25 7.34 -13.04
C ASP A 157 -22.61 7.92 -14.30
N GLY A 158 -21.34 8.32 -14.18
CA GLY A 158 -20.59 9.01 -15.21
C GLY A 158 -20.32 10.48 -14.87
N GLY A 159 -19.13 10.96 -15.23
CA GLY A 159 -18.71 12.32 -14.99
C GLY A 159 -17.19 12.44 -14.91
N ARG A 160 -16.70 13.68 -14.90
CA ARG A 160 -15.27 13.96 -14.76
C ARG A 160 -14.80 13.61 -13.34
N ILE A 161 -13.74 12.82 -13.22
CA ILE A 161 -13.18 12.39 -11.93
C ILE A 161 -11.99 13.26 -11.52
N ILE A 162 -11.03 13.40 -12.44
CA ILE A 162 -9.77 14.11 -12.22
C ILE A 162 -9.88 15.54 -12.78
N THR A 163 -9.50 16.54 -11.98
CA THR A 163 -9.35 17.93 -12.42
C THR A 163 -7.91 18.17 -12.93
N ASP A 164 -7.76 18.81 -14.10
CA ASP A 164 -6.53 18.86 -14.95
C ASP A 164 -5.26 19.48 -14.32
N THR A 165 -5.23 19.81 -13.03
CA THR A 165 -4.13 20.58 -12.41
C THR A 165 -3.12 19.77 -11.59
N ASP A 166 -3.30 18.46 -11.42
CA ASP A 166 -2.76 17.78 -10.23
C ASP A 166 -1.84 16.57 -10.51
N ASN A 167 -1.49 16.27 -11.76
CA ASN A 167 -0.49 15.22 -12.05
C ASN A 167 0.89 15.86 -12.23
N PRO A 168 1.91 15.53 -11.41
CA PRO A 168 3.24 16.11 -11.55
C PRO A 168 3.80 15.83 -12.96
N VAL A 169 4.26 16.87 -13.68
CA VAL A 169 4.81 16.69 -15.05
C VAL A 169 5.97 15.67 -15.06
N VAL A 170 6.66 15.50 -13.93
CA VAL A 170 7.82 14.62 -13.78
C VAL A 170 7.49 13.11 -13.86
N VAL A 171 6.23 12.71 -13.67
CA VAL A 171 5.80 11.29 -13.77
C VAL A 171 5.26 10.90 -15.15
N LEU A 172 5.15 11.87 -16.07
CA LEU A 172 4.62 11.69 -17.42
C LEU A 172 5.73 11.42 -18.44
N GLY A 173 5.40 10.64 -19.46
CA GLY A 173 6.20 10.37 -20.65
C GLY A 173 5.71 11.16 -21.86
N GLU A 174 5.85 10.56 -23.05
CA GLU A 174 5.43 11.19 -24.30
C GLU A 174 3.91 11.43 -24.36
N PHE A 175 3.51 12.51 -25.03
CA PHE A 175 2.10 12.89 -25.25
C PHE A 175 1.26 13.07 -23.98
N GLY A 176 1.88 13.24 -22.81
CA GLY A 176 1.19 13.39 -21.53
C GLY A 176 0.72 12.06 -20.93
N ASN A 177 1.14 10.92 -21.50
CA ASN A 177 0.85 9.61 -20.93
C ASN A 177 1.68 9.38 -19.67
N TRP A 178 1.24 8.50 -18.77
CA TRP A 178 2.11 8.01 -17.70
C TRP A 178 3.36 7.35 -18.28
N PHE A 179 4.54 7.70 -17.76
CA PHE A 179 5.80 7.14 -18.25
C PHE A 179 5.80 5.62 -18.11
N GLU A 180 6.23 4.92 -19.16
CA GLU A 180 6.35 3.46 -19.16
C GLU A 180 7.59 3.01 -19.93
N ARG A 181 8.13 1.86 -19.56
CA ARG A 181 9.29 1.27 -20.23
C ARG A 181 9.20 -0.26 -20.22
N SER A 182 9.15 -0.84 -21.42
CA SER A 182 9.21 -2.29 -21.62
C SER A 182 10.54 -2.87 -21.13
N LYS A 183 10.50 -4.12 -20.62
CA LYS A 183 11.70 -4.89 -20.28
C LYS A 183 12.62 -4.97 -21.50
N PRO A 184 13.83 -4.36 -21.49
CA PRO A 184 14.75 -4.49 -22.61
C PRO A 184 15.24 -5.94 -22.71
N GLN A 185 15.27 -6.53 -23.92
CA GLN A 185 15.82 -7.88 -24.11
C GLN A 185 17.24 -7.89 -24.70
N TYR A 186 17.79 -6.71 -25.02
CA TYR A 186 19.14 -6.52 -25.54
C TYR A 186 19.41 -7.26 -26.86
N GLU A 187 18.41 -7.30 -27.73
CA GLU A 187 18.35 -8.08 -28.96
C GLU A 187 19.51 -7.80 -29.94
N ASP A 188 20.01 -6.57 -29.92
CA ASP A 188 21.11 -6.12 -30.79
C ASP A 188 22.51 -6.37 -30.21
N LEU A 189 22.62 -6.91 -28.99
CA LEU A 189 23.91 -7.16 -28.35
C LEU A 189 24.41 -8.59 -28.62
N PRO A 190 25.67 -8.77 -29.05
CA PRO A 190 26.26 -10.10 -29.15
C PRO A 190 26.50 -10.72 -27.76
N ALA A 191 26.61 -12.05 -27.69
CA ALA A 191 26.92 -12.77 -26.45
C ALA A 191 28.22 -12.27 -25.75
N SER A 192 29.19 -11.74 -26.51
CA SER A 192 30.42 -11.16 -25.96
C SER A 192 30.21 -9.90 -25.10
N SER A 193 29.04 -9.26 -25.20
CA SER A 193 28.63 -8.12 -24.39
C SER A 193 28.15 -8.52 -22.99
N PHE A 194 27.98 -9.82 -22.74
CA PHE A 194 27.57 -10.36 -21.45
C PHE A 194 28.79 -10.86 -20.68
N TYR A 195 28.73 -10.72 -19.35
CA TYR A 195 29.79 -11.09 -18.43
C TYR A 195 29.27 -12.13 -17.44
N ASP A 196 29.61 -13.40 -17.68
CA ASP A 196 29.17 -14.52 -16.85
C ASP A 196 29.84 -14.51 -15.46
N VAL A 197 29.02 -14.41 -14.42
CA VAL A 197 29.47 -14.42 -13.02
C VAL A 197 30.03 -15.77 -12.59
N LYS A 198 29.54 -16.88 -13.16
CA LYS A 198 30.07 -18.23 -12.88
C LYS A 198 31.44 -18.43 -13.48
N ALA A 199 31.64 -17.99 -14.72
CA ALA A 199 32.97 -17.95 -15.34
C ALA A 199 33.96 -17.07 -14.56
N SER A 200 33.45 -16.17 -13.72
CA SER A 200 34.23 -15.26 -12.87
C SER A 200 34.40 -15.74 -11.42
N GLY A 201 34.01 -16.99 -11.13
CA GLY A 201 34.30 -17.66 -9.86
C GLY A 201 33.11 -17.81 -8.90
N ALA A 202 31.94 -17.24 -9.20
CA ALA A 202 30.74 -17.51 -8.44
C ALA A 202 30.28 -18.96 -8.70
N ARG A 203 29.90 -19.70 -7.66
CA ARG A 203 29.51 -21.12 -7.81
C ARG A 203 28.03 -21.28 -8.08
N GLY A 204 27.17 -20.44 -7.49
CA GLY A 204 25.72 -20.49 -7.66
C GLY A 204 25.10 -21.81 -7.20
N ASN A 205 25.65 -22.44 -6.16
CA ASN A 205 25.22 -23.76 -5.67
C ASN A 205 24.40 -23.72 -4.38
N GLY A 206 24.01 -22.52 -3.91
CA GLY A 206 23.24 -22.31 -2.67
C GLY A 206 23.97 -22.70 -1.38
N ARG A 207 25.29 -22.94 -1.43
CA ARG A 207 26.09 -23.38 -0.28
C ARG A 207 27.39 -22.60 -0.11
N SER A 208 28.06 -22.30 -1.22
CA SER A 208 29.31 -21.57 -1.20
C SER A 208 29.05 -20.07 -0.99
N ASP A 209 29.98 -19.40 -0.31
CA ASP A 209 29.93 -17.95 -0.19
C ASP A 209 30.44 -17.34 -1.50
N ASP A 210 29.50 -16.85 -2.30
CA ASP A 210 29.77 -16.21 -3.58
C ASP A 210 29.91 -14.68 -3.46
N THR A 211 29.85 -14.10 -2.25
CA THR A 211 29.81 -12.64 -2.02
C THR A 211 30.95 -11.91 -2.73
N VAL A 212 32.19 -12.38 -2.57
CA VAL A 212 33.37 -11.73 -3.18
C VAL A 212 33.37 -11.92 -4.69
N ALA A 213 33.14 -13.13 -5.16
CA ALA A 213 33.18 -13.46 -6.59
C ALA A 213 32.10 -12.70 -7.37
N ILE A 214 30.90 -12.61 -6.79
CA ILE A 214 29.81 -11.79 -7.31
C ILE A 214 30.28 -10.35 -7.40
N ASN A 215 30.67 -9.68 -6.31
CA ASN A 215 31.06 -8.26 -6.34
C ASN A 215 32.19 -7.94 -7.33
N VAL A 216 33.20 -8.80 -7.44
CA VAL A 216 34.31 -8.65 -8.40
C VAL A 216 33.82 -8.68 -9.84
N ALA A 217 32.91 -9.62 -10.17
CA ALA A 217 32.38 -9.74 -11.51
C ALA A 217 31.64 -8.49 -12.00
N LEU A 218 31.02 -7.73 -11.09
CA LEU A 218 30.15 -6.59 -11.42
C LEU A 218 30.96 -5.35 -11.64
N GLN A 219 31.93 -5.13 -10.75
CA GLN A 219 32.92 -4.09 -10.94
C GLN A 219 33.64 -4.29 -12.27
N ALA A 220 34.01 -5.52 -12.62
CA ALA A 220 34.62 -5.83 -13.92
C ALA A 220 33.68 -5.57 -15.10
N ALA A 221 32.42 -6.04 -15.01
CA ALA A 221 31.44 -5.86 -16.08
C ALA A 221 31.08 -4.40 -16.31
N THR A 222 30.77 -3.63 -15.26
CA THR A 222 30.47 -2.20 -15.37
C THR A 222 31.68 -1.42 -15.90
N SER A 223 32.90 -1.72 -15.44
CA SER A 223 34.12 -1.09 -15.99
C SER A 223 34.33 -1.39 -17.47
N ALA A 224 33.88 -2.55 -17.95
CA ALA A 224 33.95 -2.96 -19.35
C ALA A 224 32.74 -2.50 -20.19
N GLY A 225 31.75 -1.82 -19.60
CA GLY A 225 30.49 -1.46 -20.26
C GLY A 225 29.66 -2.68 -20.69
N LYS A 226 29.84 -3.82 -19.99
CA LYS A 226 29.16 -5.09 -20.28
C LYS A 226 27.94 -5.29 -19.39
N ILE A 227 27.02 -6.13 -19.84
CA ILE A 227 25.90 -6.60 -19.03
C ILE A 227 26.42 -7.70 -18.11
N ALA A 228 26.28 -7.49 -16.81
CA ALA A 228 26.72 -8.39 -15.74
C ALA A 228 25.56 -9.25 -15.25
N HIS A 229 25.84 -10.09 -14.25
CA HIS A 229 24.81 -10.73 -13.43
C HIS A 229 24.85 -10.30 -11.93
N ASN A 230 25.13 -9.01 -11.58
CA ASN A 230 24.78 -8.32 -10.29
C ASN A 230 25.19 -6.78 -10.24
N LEU A 231 24.77 -6.08 -9.16
CA LEU A 231 24.69 -4.64 -8.87
C LEU A 231 25.91 -3.98 -8.18
N HIS A 232 26.13 -2.72 -8.57
CA HIS A 232 27.23 -1.77 -8.27
C HIS A 232 28.49 -1.87 -9.12
N PRO A 233 28.97 -0.76 -9.73
CA PRO A 233 28.55 0.66 -9.59
C PRO A 233 27.44 1.12 -10.58
N PRO A 234 26.97 2.40 -10.53
CA PRO A 234 26.06 2.97 -11.53
C PRO A 234 26.49 2.66 -12.98
N GLY A 235 25.52 2.40 -13.84
CA GLY A 235 25.69 1.84 -15.18
C GLY A 235 25.54 0.31 -15.24
N ALA A 236 25.34 -0.36 -14.10
CA ALA A 236 25.18 -1.81 -14.05
C ALA A 236 23.89 -2.27 -14.75
N LYS A 237 24.02 -3.31 -15.58
CA LYS A 237 22.89 -4.04 -16.19
C LYS A 237 23.00 -5.49 -15.77
N VAL A 238 21.92 -6.04 -15.23
CA VAL A 238 21.86 -7.34 -14.57
C VAL A 238 20.69 -8.12 -15.12
N VAL A 239 20.94 -9.33 -15.62
CA VAL A 239 19.90 -10.20 -16.18
C VAL A 239 20.01 -11.57 -15.53
N GLY A 240 18.95 -12.15 -15.01
CA GLY A 240 18.94 -13.52 -14.53
C GLY A 240 18.63 -14.52 -15.64
N GLU A 241 19.02 -15.77 -15.44
CA GLU A 241 18.62 -16.89 -16.29
C GLU A 241 17.56 -17.73 -15.57
N VAL A 242 16.27 -17.47 -15.87
CA VAL A 242 15.08 -18.17 -15.35
C VAL A 242 14.90 -18.12 -13.82
N TRP A 243 15.86 -18.67 -13.07
CA TRP A 243 15.83 -18.80 -11.61
C TRP A 243 17.18 -18.40 -10.99
N SER A 244 17.58 -17.15 -11.19
CA SER A 244 18.82 -16.61 -10.62
C SER A 244 18.57 -15.95 -9.27
N GLN A 245 19.03 -16.56 -8.18
CA GLN A 245 18.75 -16.11 -6.83
C GLN A 245 20.00 -15.61 -6.09
N ILE A 246 19.91 -14.43 -5.47
CA ILE A 246 20.82 -13.97 -4.43
C ILE A 246 20.18 -14.30 -3.07
N GLN A 247 20.92 -15.03 -2.22
CA GLN A 247 20.41 -15.49 -0.93
C GLN A 247 21.31 -15.00 0.22
N GLY A 248 20.79 -14.10 1.04
CA GLY A 248 21.46 -13.59 2.24
C GLY A 248 21.44 -14.59 3.39
N THR A 249 22.55 -14.73 4.11
CA THR A 249 22.64 -15.56 5.31
C THR A 249 23.85 -15.17 6.17
N GLY A 250 23.91 -15.68 7.40
CA GLY A 250 25.01 -15.45 8.34
C GLY A 250 24.74 -14.34 9.36
N THR A 251 25.66 -14.22 10.32
CA THR A 251 25.50 -13.40 11.53
C THR A 251 25.38 -11.89 11.26
N ARG A 252 25.81 -11.41 10.09
CA ARG A 252 25.60 -10.01 9.70
C ARG A 252 24.13 -9.63 9.62
N PHE A 253 23.27 -10.59 9.29
CA PHE A 253 21.83 -10.38 9.12
C PHE A 253 21.02 -10.87 10.31
N SER A 254 21.63 -11.32 11.42
CA SER A 254 20.88 -12.00 12.48
C SER A 254 20.19 -11.07 13.48
N SER A 255 20.59 -9.80 13.55
CA SER A 255 20.07 -8.85 14.55
C SER A 255 18.97 -7.95 13.99
N LYS A 256 17.74 -8.13 14.47
CA LYS A 256 16.63 -7.20 14.18
C LYS A 256 16.87 -5.78 14.72
N ASP A 257 17.68 -5.66 15.77
CA ASP A 257 18.00 -4.38 16.42
C ASP A 257 19.18 -3.68 15.72
N SER A 258 19.79 -4.34 14.72
CA SER A 258 20.83 -3.75 13.88
C SER A 258 20.67 -4.27 12.44
N PRO A 259 19.62 -3.80 11.72
CA PRO A 259 19.35 -4.26 10.37
C PRO A 259 20.54 -4.00 9.44
N TYR A 260 20.75 -4.92 8.49
CA TYR A 260 21.86 -4.91 7.54
C TYR A 260 21.39 -5.20 6.12
N VAL A 261 21.85 -4.39 5.18
CA VAL A 261 21.47 -4.46 3.76
C VAL A 261 22.18 -5.60 3.05
N MET A 262 21.42 -6.46 2.36
CA MET A 262 21.92 -7.56 1.56
C MET A 262 22.36 -7.09 0.17
N VAL A 263 21.43 -6.49 -0.59
CA VAL A 263 21.71 -5.90 -1.89
C VAL A 263 21.48 -4.40 -1.78
N LYS A 264 22.55 -3.65 -2.02
CA LYS A 264 22.48 -2.21 -2.17
C LYS A 264 22.36 -1.92 -3.68
N VAL A 265 21.60 -0.90 -4.09
CA VAL A 265 21.55 -0.42 -5.48
C VAL A 265 21.92 1.06 -5.52
N GLY A 266 23.14 1.37 -5.96
CA GLY A 266 23.74 2.70 -5.80
C GLY A 266 24.09 3.03 -4.34
N ASN A 267 24.94 4.04 -4.15
CA ASN A 267 25.08 4.73 -2.89
C ASN A 267 24.06 5.87 -2.78
N VAL A 268 23.83 6.36 -1.57
CA VAL A 268 23.01 7.57 -1.38
C VAL A 268 23.67 8.71 -2.14
N GLY A 269 22.88 9.44 -2.94
CA GLY A 269 23.36 10.51 -3.81
C GLY A 269 23.91 10.07 -5.17
N ASP A 270 24.08 8.76 -5.43
CA ASP A 270 24.45 8.30 -6.77
C ASP A 270 23.34 8.62 -7.77
N VAL A 271 23.72 9.19 -8.92
CA VAL A 271 22.82 9.41 -10.06
C VAL A 271 23.32 8.60 -11.25
N GLY A 272 22.46 7.76 -11.83
CA GLY A 272 22.87 6.94 -12.95
C GLY A 272 21.80 5.99 -13.44
N ASP A 273 22.27 5.00 -14.19
CA ASP A 273 21.42 4.00 -14.84
C ASP A 273 21.67 2.65 -14.18
N VAL A 274 20.62 1.90 -13.93
CA VAL A 274 20.69 0.52 -13.43
C VAL A 274 19.57 -0.26 -14.08
N GLU A 275 19.84 -1.44 -14.60
CA GLU A 275 18.80 -2.33 -15.13
C GLU A 275 18.93 -3.69 -14.44
N ILE A 276 17.86 -4.17 -13.79
CA ILE A 276 17.81 -5.49 -13.15
C ILE A 276 16.64 -6.28 -13.72
N GLN A 277 16.89 -7.53 -14.12
CA GLN A 277 15.88 -8.38 -14.75
C GLN A 277 16.00 -9.82 -14.27
N ASP A 278 14.88 -10.51 -14.14
CA ASP A 278 14.84 -11.97 -13.96
C ASP A 278 15.60 -12.47 -12.70
N MET A 279 15.66 -11.65 -11.65
CA MET A 279 16.39 -11.94 -10.41
C MET A 279 15.46 -12.25 -9.22
N LEU A 280 15.85 -13.20 -8.38
CA LEU A 280 15.23 -13.45 -7.08
C LEU A 280 16.13 -12.97 -5.93
N SER A 281 15.55 -12.23 -5.00
CA SER A 281 16.18 -11.86 -3.73
C SER A 281 15.54 -12.63 -2.59
N GLY A 282 16.33 -13.32 -1.78
CA GLY A 282 15.82 -14.11 -0.67
C GLY A 282 16.83 -14.28 0.45
N VAL A 283 16.47 -15.09 1.44
CA VAL A 283 17.33 -15.40 2.58
C VAL A 283 17.37 -16.89 2.88
N ARG A 284 18.38 -17.30 3.64
CA ARG A 284 18.43 -18.59 4.33
C ARG A 284 18.41 -18.34 5.84
N GLY A 285 17.45 -18.93 6.53
CA GLY A 285 16.94 -18.54 7.86
C GLY A 285 17.96 -18.22 8.95
N GLY A 286 17.49 -17.51 9.98
CA GLY A 286 18.34 -16.87 11.01
C GLY A 286 18.75 -15.44 10.64
N THR A 287 17.92 -14.73 9.88
CA THR A 287 18.23 -13.46 9.21
C THR A 287 17.30 -12.32 9.64
N ALA A 288 16.93 -12.26 10.93
CA ALA A 288 15.96 -11.28 11.45
C ALA A 288 16.28 -9.81 11.13
N GLY A 289 17.56 -9.48 10.96
CA GLY A 289 18.08 -8.16 10.59
C GLY A 289 18.21 -7.90 9.08
N ALA A 290 17.83 -8.83 8.20
CA ALA A 290 18.04 -8.63 6.77
C ALA A 290 17.15 -7.52 6.20
N VAL A 291 17.78 -6.55 5.52
CA VAL A 291 17.15 -5.65 4.55
C VAL A 291 17.51 -6.17 3.17
N LEU A 292 16.57 -6.77 2.43
CA LEU A 292 16.94 -7.54 1.22
C LEU A 292 17.47 -6.63 0.11
N VAL A 293 16.73 -5.59 -0.25
CA VAL A 293 17.13 -4.64 -1.28
C VAL A 293 16.96 -3.21 -0.78
N GLN A 294 18.05 -2.44 -0.78
CA GLN A 294 18.03 -1.00 -0.56
C GLN A 294 18.34 -0.28 -1.88
N TRP A 295 17.36 0.45 -2.39
CA TRP A 295 17.42 1.25 -3.60
C TRP A 295 17.81 2.69 -3.24
N ASN A 296 19.06 3.06 -3.53
CA ASN A 296 19.59 4.38 -3.24
C ASN A 296 19.76 5.26 -4.48
N ILE A 297 20.00 4.63 -5.63
CA ILE A 297 20.32 5.36 -6.86
C ILE A 297 19.13 6.23 -7.30
N LYS A 298 19.44 7.43 -7.76
CA LYS A 298 18.52 8.28 -8.52
C LYS A 298 18.69 8.00 -10.01
N ALA A 299 17.59 7.74 -10.70
CA ALA A 299 17.60 7.56 -12.14
C ALA A 299 18.09 8.84 -12.83
N ARG A 300 19.03 8.71 -13.77
CA ARG A 300 19.51 9.84 -14.59
C ARG A 300 18.42 10.40 -15.50
N THR A 301 17.60 9.51 -16.07
CA THR A 301 16.41 9.83 -16.86
C THR A 301 15.25 8.93 -16.43
N PRO A 302 13.99 9.28 -16.72
CA PRO A 302 12.85 8.42 -16.40
C PRO A 302 13.08 6.96 -16.84
N GLY A 303 12.90 6.03 -15.90
CA GLY A 303 13.09 4.59 -16.12
C GLY A 303 14.52 4.13 -16.42
N SER A 304 15.57 4.94 -16.23
CA SER A 304 16.95 4.51 -16.45
C SER A 304 17.55 3.74 -15.28
N ALA A 305 17.02 3.93 -14.07
CA ALA A 305 17.21 3.02 -12.94
C ALA A 305 15.91 2.20 -12.77
N ALA A 306 15.95 0.92 -13.09
CA ALA A 306 14.77 0.12 -13.30
C ALA A 306 14.95 -1.38 -13.03
N LEU A 307 13.84 -2.05 -12.74
CA LEU A 307 13.75 -3.45 -12.43
C LEU A 307 12.51 -4.08 -13.11
N TRP A 308 12.69 -5.24 -13.73
CA TRP A 308 11.63 -6.05 -14.37
C TRP A 308 11.71 -7.50 -13.92
N ASP A 309 10.57 -8.19 -13.82
CA ASP A 309 10.50 -9.64 -13.56
C ASP A 309 11.46 -10.09 -12.43
N SER A 310 11.58 -9.29 -11.39
CA SER A 310 12.49 -9.56 -10.29
C SER A 310 11.74 -9.49 -8.98
N HIS A 311 11.96 -10.48 -8.13
CA HIS A 311 11.05 -10.83 -7.05
C HIS A 311 11.79 -11.03 -5.74
N TRP A 312 11.10 -10.81 -4.63
CA TRP A 312 11.55 -11.14 -3.28
C TRP A 312 10.79 -12.37 -2.83
N ARG A 313 11.53 -13.39 -2.39
CA ARG A 313 10.94 -14.63 -1.89
C ARG A 313 11.61 -15.04 -0.59
N VAL A 314 10.92 -14.83 0.52
CA VAL A 314 11.42 -15.17 1.85
C VAL A 314 10.77 -16.44 2.38
N GLY A 315 11.52 -17.54 2.27
CA GLY A 315 11.14 -18.86 2.75
C GLY A 315 10.31 -19.68 1.76
N GLY A 316 9.61 -20.70 2.26
CA GLY A 316 8.69 -21.52 1.49
C GLY A 316 9.33 -22.33 0.36
N SER A 317 10.64 -22.57 0.39
CA SER A 317 11.33 -23.29 -0.68
C SER A 317 12.63 -23.97 -0.22
N ILE A 318 13.06 -24.97 -0.96
CA ILE A 318 14.29 -25.73 -0.73
C ILE A 318 15.49 -24.79 -0.70
N GLY A 319 16.34 -24.99 0.32
CA GLY A 319 17.54 -24.18 0.52
C GLY A 319 17.34 -22.95 1.41
N THR A 320 16.10 -22.55 1.70
CA THR A 320 15.82 -21.42 2.60
C THR A 320 15.96 -21.77 4.08
N ASN A 321 15.86 -23.05 4.45
CA ASN A 321 15.73 -23.47 5.86
C ASN A 321 14.54 -22.78 6.58
N LEU A 322 13.51 -22.42 5.82
CA LEU A 322 12.27 -21.77 6.24
C LEU A 322 11.10 -22.48 5.54
N GLN A 323 11.08 -23.80 5.63
CA GLN A 323 10.05 -24.67 5.04
C GLN A 323 9.14 -25.22 6.15
N LYS A 324 8.13 -26.02 5.79
CA LYS A 324 7.18 -26.60 6.76
C LYS A 324 7.86 -27.27 7.95
N ALA A 325 8.96 -27.97 7.71
CA ALA A 325 9.68 -28.69 8.76
C ALA A 325 10.27 -27.75 9.83
N GLN A 326 10.65 -26.52 9.46
CA GLN A 326 11.21 -25.54 10.39
C GLN A 326 10.16 -24.57 10.91
N CYS A 327 9.20 -24.20 10.07
CA CYS A 327 8.24 -23.11 10.30
C CYS A 327 6.79 -23.57 10.15
N PRO A 328 6.34 -24.62 10.85
CA PRO A 328 4.95 -25.06 10.76
C PRO A 328 4.01 -24.00 11.31
N LYS A 329 2.80 -23.90 10.74
CA LYS A 329 1.76 -23.02 11.27
C LYS A 329 1.24 -23.48 12.63
N LEU A 330 0.59 -22.57 13.36
CA LEU A 330 -0.21 -22.85 14.56
C LEU A 330 0.59 -23.49 15.72
N THR A 331 1.86 -23.09 15.86
CA THR A 331 2.70 -23.55 16.98
C THR A 331 2.34 -22.89 18.32
N GLY A 332 1.50 -21.86 18.30
CA GLY A 332 1.02 -21.12 19.48
C GLY A 332 2.01 -20.08 20.01
N GLN A 333 3.22 -19.99 19.44
CA GLN A 333 4.24 -19.00 19.79
C GLN A 333 5.08 -18.64 18.56
N VAL A 334 5.66 -17.43 18.54
CA VAL A 334 6.56 -17.02 17.47
C VAL A 334 7.84 -17.85 17.54
N ASN A 335 8.12 -18.62 16.50
CA ASN A 335 9.39 -19.32 16.35
C ASN A 335 10.47 -18.33 15.92
N SER A 336 11.43 -18.03 16.79
CA SER A 336 12.52 -17.09 16.51
C SER A 336 13.38 -17.51 15.31
N ASN A 337 13.49 -18.81 15.00
CA ASN A 337 14.21 -19.31 13.83
C ASN A 337 13.49 -18.99 12.50
N CYS A 338 12.20 -18.66 12.56
CA CYS A 338 11.37 -18.28 11.41
C CYS A 338 11.25 -16.76 11.23
N VAL A 339 11.93 -15.98 12.07
CA VAL A 339 12.10 -14.53 11.85
C VAL A 339 13.18 -14.33 10.80
N ALA A 340 12.77 -13.87 9.63
CA ALA A 340 13.56 -14.00 8.40
C ALA A 340 13.99 -12.66 7.79
N GLY A 341 13.46 -11.53 8.24
CA GLY A 341 13.88 -10.23 7.73
C GLY A 341 13.28 -9.04 8.47
N SER A 342 13.97 -7.89 8.35
CA SER A 342 13.53 -6.59 8.86
C SER A 342 12.76 -5.79 7.82
N LEU A 343 13.16 -5.85 6.55
CA LEU A 343 12.53 -5.14 5.43
C LEU A 343 12.88 -5.81 4.09
N LEU A 344 11.92 -5.91 3.15
CA LEU A 344 12.19 -6.53 1.84
C LEU A 344 12.73 -5.52 0.83
N LEU A 345 12.05 -4.39 0.63
CA LEU A 345 12.46 -3.34 -0.30
C LEU A 345 12.42 -1.97 0.36
N HIS A 346 13.52 -1.23 0.25
CA HIS A 346 13.62 0.14 0.73
C HIS A 346 14.02 1.10 -0.39
N LEU A 347 13.15 2.05 -0.74
CA LEU A 347 13.52 3.20 -1.58
C LEU A 347 13.87 4.37 -0.67
N THR A 348 15.13 4.77 -0.67
CA THR A 348 15.63 5.84 0.21
C THR A 348 15.25 7.23 -0.31
N PRO A 349 15.34 8.28 0.53
CA PRO A 349 14.78 9.60 0.21
C PRO A 349 15.24 10.21 -1.12
N THR A 350 16.51 10.06 -1.47
CA THR A 350 17.09 10.66 -2.70
C THR A 350 16.97 9.76 -3.93
N SER A 351 16.47 8.53 -3.76
CA SER A 351 16.39 7.53 -4.80
C SER A 351 15.20 7.74 -5.73
N SER A 352 15.23 7.11 -6.91
CA SER A 352 14.09 7.07 -7.84
C SER A 352 14.19 5.82 -8.74
N GLY A 353 13.07 5.28 -9.23
CA GLY A 353 13.14 4.07 -10.05
C GLY A 353 11.86 3.59 -10.71
N TYR A 354 12.00 2.64 -11.64
CA TYR A 354 10.89 1.99 -12.34
C TYR A 354 10.85 0.50 -11.96
N PHE A 355 9.73 0.03 -11.43
CA PHE A 355 9.56 -1.34 -10.94
C PHE A 355 8.38 -1.97 -11.65
N GLU A 356 8.62 -3.04 -12.40
CA GLU A 356 7.59 -3.72 -13.18
C GLU A 356 7.62 -5.22 -12.92
N ASN A 357 6.43 -5.79 -12.70
CA ASN A 357 6.25 -7.20 -12.35
C ASN A 357 7.15 -7.63 -11.18
N ALA A 358 7.07 -6.87 -10.08
CA ALA A 358 7.83 -7.14 -8.85
C ALA A 358 6.92 -7.75 -7.79
N TRP A 359 7.27 -8.95 -7.30
CA TRP A 359 6.51 -9.63 -6.26
C TRP A 359 7.34 -9.69 -4.98
N ILE A 360 6.85 -9.03 -3.92
CA ILE A 360 7.52 -8.86 -2.64
C ILE A 360 6.85 -9.79 -1.62
N TRP A 361 7.26 -11.06 -1.59
CA TRP A 361 6.51 -12.11 -0.92
C TRP A 361 7.26 -12.74 0.26
N THR A 362 6.62 -12.68 1.43
CA THR A 362 6.95 -13.51 2.58
C THR A 362 6.10 -14.77 2.54
N ALA A 363 6.73 -15.95 2.60
CA ALA A 363 6.03 -17.17 2.24
C ALA A 363 4.90 -17.53 3.23
N ASP A 364 3.68 -17.66 2.72
CA ASP A 364 2.52 -18.17 3.45
C ASP A 364 2.38 -19.71 3.37
N HIS A 365 3.04 -20.34 2.40
CA HIS A 365 3.08 -21.79 2.22
C HIS A 365 4.41 -22.29 1.62
N ASP A 366 4.66 -23.60 1.77
CA ASP A 366 5.84 -24.29 1.24
C ASP A 366 5.60 -24.72 -0.21
N LEU A 367 6.32 -24.12 -1.15
CA LEU A 367 6.15 -24.31 -2.60
C LEU A 367 6.70 -25.65 -3.09
N ASP A 368 7.68 -26.22 -2.39
CA ASP A 368 8.44 -27.38 -2.85
C ASP A 368 7.93 -28.70 -2.24
N VAL A 369 6.77 -28.67 -1.57
CA VAL A 369 6.03 -29.86 -1.14
C VAL A 369 4.71 -29.97 -1.89
N VAL A 370 4.34 -31.19 -2.28
CA VAL A 370 3.10 -31.46 -3.06
C VAL A 370 1.85 -30.94 -2.37
N THR A 371 1.82 -30.96 -1.04
CA THR A 371 0.69 -30.54 -0.21
C THR A 371 0.55 -29.03 -0.06
N GLN A 372 1.56 -28.24 -0.47
CA GLN A 372 1.60 -26.78 -0.31
C GLN A 372 1.20 -26.33 1.09
N ASP A 373 1.83 -26.96 2.10
CA ASP A 373 1.47 -26.70 3.49
C ASP A 373 1.71 -25.24 3.87
N GLN A 374 0.73 -24.66 4.55
CA GLN A 374 0.87 -23.33 5.13
C GLN A 374 1.93 -23.29 6.25
N ILE A 375 2.68 -22.19 6.30
CA ILE A 375 3.84 -21.99 7.18
C ILE A 375 3.82 -20.60 7.84
N ASP A 376 4.46 -20.49 9.00
CA ASP A 376 4.60 -19.23 9.74
C ASP A 376 6.02 -18.66 9.55
N ILE A 377 6.18 -17.67 8.66
CA ILE A 377 7.43 -16.91 8.49
C ILE A 377 7.19 -15.44 8.83
N TYR A 378 8.16 -14.83 9.52
CA TYR A 378 8.02 -13.47 10.00
C TYR A 378 9.05 -12.55 9.36
N VAL A 379 8.56 -11.65 8.49
CA VAL A 379 9.29 -10.48 8.03
C VAL A 379 8.56 -9.25 8.51
N ALA A 380 9.27 -8.31 9.13
CA ALA A 380 8.62 -7.16 9.76
C ALA A 380 7.91 -6.26 8.73
N ARG A 381 8.56 -5.94 7.60
CA ARG A 381 8.11 -4.92 6.64
C ARG A 381 8.29 -5.39 5.20
N GLY A 382 7.33 -5.08 4.35
CA GLY A 382 7.41 -5.35 2.91
C GLY A 382 8.20 -4.26 2.17
N VAL A 383 7.52 -3.18 1.79
CA VAL A 383 8.08 -2.09 0.99
C VAL A 383 8.01 -0.76 1.75
N LEU A 384 9.13 -0.06 1.85
CA LEU A 384 9.23 1.28 2.42
C LEU A 384 9.67 2.27 1.34
N ILE A 385 8.89 3.31 1.10
CA ILE A 385 9.14 4.34 0.08
C ILE A 385 9.28 5.71 0.75
N GLU A 386 10.52 6.17 0.88
CA GLU A 386 10.84 7.54 1.31
C GLU A 386 11.26 8.42 0.13
N SER A 387 11.51 7.78 -1.02
CA SER A 387 11.86 8.42 -2.30
C SER A 387 10.96 9.61 -2.60
N GLN A 388 11.60 10.75 -2.89
CA GLN A 388 10.95 11.96 -3.39
C GLN A 388 10.63 11.87 -4.90
N GLY A 389 10.84 10.71 -5.50
CA GLY A 389 10.43 10.38 -6.86
C GLY A 389 11.26 11.03 -7.99
N PRO A 390 10.78 10.87 -9.24
CA PRO A 390 9.62 10.05 -9.61
C PRO A 390 9.91 8.54 -9.51
N SER A 391 8.94 7.77 -9.02
CA SER A 391 9.02 6.31 -8.99
C SER A 391 7.75 5.68 -9.53
N TRP A 392 7.87 4.61 -10.33
CA TRP A 392 6.74 3.94 -10.98
C TRP A 392 6.68 2.47 -10.59
N PHE A 393 5.47 1.99 -10.30
CA PHE A 393 5.22 0.61 -9.89
C PHE A 393 4.10 0.03 -10.76
N TYR A 394 4.45 -0.92 -11.63
CA TYR A 394 3.53 -1.58 -12.55
C TYR A 394 3.38 -3.06 -12.21
N GLY A 395 2.17 -3.48 -11.84
CA GLY A 395 1.90 -4.89 -11.51
C GLY A 395 2.72 -5.41 -10.33
N THR A 396 2.94 -4.57 -9.30
CA THR A 396 3.70 -4.95 -8.12
C THR A 396 2.80 -5.46 -7.01
N ALA A 397 3.26 -6.44 -6.23
CA ALA A 397 2.54 -6.96 -5.06
C ALA A 397 3.49 -7.07 -3.86
N SER A 398 2.97 -6.83 -2.65
CA SER A 398 3.69 -7.03 -1.40
C SER A 398 2.78 -7.71 -0.39
N GLU A 399 3.22 -8.83 0.19
CA GLU A 399 2.32 -9.71 0.92
C GLU A 399 2.96 -10.33 2.18
N HIS A 400 2.10 -10.57 3.18
CA HIS A 400 2.38 -11.38 4.38
C HIS A 400 3.50 -10.86 5.29
N ASN A 401 3.68 -9.53 5.33
CA ASN A 401 4.61 -8.86 6.24
C ASN A 401 3.88 -8.43 7.53
N VAL A 402 4.56 -8.50 8.68
CA VAL A 402 3.95 -8.39 10.02
C VAL A 402 3.39 -6.98 10.32
N LEU A 403 4.12 -5.92 9.97
CA LEU A 403 3.75 -4.54 10.31
C LEU A 403 3.02 -3.84 9.17
N TYR A 404 3.58 -3.92 7.97
CA TYR A 404 2.96 -3.38 6.77
C TYR A 404 3.48 -4.06 5.51
N HIS A 405 2.63 -4.12 4.49
CA HIS A 405 3.02 -4.57 3.16
C HIS A 405 3.67 -3.42 2.37
N SER A 406 3.09 -2.22 2.41
CA SER A 406 3.70 -1.02 1.83
C SER A 406 3.49 0.20 2.72
N SER A 407 4.52 1.06 2.83
CA SER A 407 4.43 2.35 3.51
C SER A 407 5.18 3.43 2.73
N SER A 408 4.64 4.65 2.66
CA SER A 408 5.32 5.82 2.08
C SER A 408 5.38 7.01 3.05
N GLY A 409 6.44 7.82 2.97
CA GLY A 409 6.55 9.08 3.73
C GLY A 409 7.92 9.76 3.66
N SER A 410 7.93 11.10 3.60
CA SER A 410 9.12 11.93 3.37
C SER A 410 10.04 12.10 4.59
N GLU A 411 9.52 11.88 5.79
CA GLU A 411 10.24 12.07 7.07
C GLU A 411 10.18 10.80 7.94
N LEU A 412 10.35 9.64 7.33
CA LEU A 412 10.46 8.41 8.08
C LEU A 412 11.88 8.20 8.64
N SER A 413 12.89 8.95 8.18
CA SER A 413 14.29 8.78 8.61
C SER A 413 14.92 9.96 9.39
N GLU A 414 14.18 10.73 10.20
CA GLU A 414 14.80 11.72 11.11
C GLU A 414 15.46 11.05 12.35
N ARG A 415 16.52 10.27 12.11
CA ARG A 415 17.69 10.00 12.99
C ARG A 415 18.35 8.70 12.56
N GLY A 416 19.44 8.82 11.82
CA GLY A 416 20.42 7.76 11.61
C GLY A 416 21.59 8.33 10.81
N ASP A 417 22.74 8.52 11.46
CA ASP A 417 23.95 9.05 10.83
C ASP A 417 24.33 8.23 9.57
N GLU A 418 24.53 8.94 8.46
CA GLU A 418 24.61 8.41 7.09
C GLU A 418 25.96 7.81 6.67
N GLU A 419 26.93 7.58 7.55
CA GLU A 419 28.25 7.09 7.13
C GLU A 419 28.71 5.84 7.87
N GLY A 420 28.10 4.68 7.55
CA GLY A 420 28.68 3.38 7.90
C GLY A 420 27.79 2.16 7.62
N PRO A 421 28.36 0.94 7.54
CA PRO A 421 27.60 -0.31 7.37
C PRO A 421 26.82 -0.77 8.62
N SER A 422 26.71 0.08 9.65
CA SER A 422 26.16 -0.30 10.95
C SER A 422 24.79 0.31 11.20
N GLY A 423 23.77 -0.55 11.32
CA GLY A 423 22.48 -0.28 11.97
C GLY A 423 21.64 0.77 11.27
N GLN A 424 20.90 0.36 10.25
CA GLN A 424 19.94 1.26 9.60
C GLN A 424 18.78 1.59 10.54
N SER A 425 18.51 2.88 10.76
CA SER A 425 17.27 3.36 11.36
C SER A 425 16.16 3.22 10.31
N LEU A 426 15.29 2.23 10.49
CA LEU A 426 14.07 2.09 9.71
C LEU A 426 13.02 2.96 10.39
N GLY A 427 12.31 3.79 9.63
CA GLY A 427 11.42 4.82 10.18
C GLY A 427 10.29 4.35 11.09
N PRO A 428 9.44 5.27 11.61
CA PRO A 428 8.51 4.95 12.69
C PRO A 428 7.51 3.86 12.28
N ASP A 429 7.73 2.69 12.84
CA ASP A 429 6.82 1.55 12.71
C ASP A 429 5.44 1.88 13.26
N PRO A 430 4.39 1.22 12.72
CA PRO A 430 3.09 1.26 13.35
C PRO A 430 3.19 0.64 14.75
N CYS A 431 2.86 1.44 15.76
CA CYS A 431 2.82 1.02 17.16
C CYS A 431 1.50 0.35 17.57
N PHE A 432 0.48 0.43 16.71
CA PHE A 432 -0.88 -0.10 16.92
C PHE A 432 -1.53 0.34 18.26
N PHE A 433 -1.13 1.50 18.82
CA PHE A 433 -1.73 2.02 20.05
C PHE A 433 -3.22 2.34 19.92
N ASP A 434 -3.71 2.58 18.71
CA ASP A 434 -5.14 2.81 18.46
C ASP A 434 -5.97 1.51 18.48
N CYS A 435 -5.31 0.34 18.63
CA CYS A 435 -5.94 -0.98 18.58
C CYS A 435 -6.15 -1.64 19.95
N LEU A 436 -6.06 -0.88 21.05
CA LEU A 436 -6.08 -1.42 22.42
C LEU A 436 -7.38 -2.16 22.80
N ILE A 437 -8.50 -1.86 22.14
CA ILE A 437 -9.82 -2.45 22.46
C ILE A 437 -10.00 -3.81 21.77
N GLU A 438 -9.61 -3.91 20.50
CA GLU A 438 -9.76 -5.14 19.69
C GLU A 438 -8.44 -5.53 18.99
N PRO A 439 -7.36 -5.77 19.74
CA PRO A 439 -6.03 -5.92 19.15
C PRO A 439 -5.92 -7.10 18.19
N LYS A 440 -6.73 -8.16 18.36
CA LYS A 440 -6.69 -9.36 17.52
C LYS A 440 -7.12 -9.13 16.06
N VAL A 441 -7.93 -8.11 15.81
CA VAL A 441 -8.45 -7.79 14.47
C VAL A 441 -8.00 -6.42 13.99
N CYS A 442 -7.56 -5.56 14.92
CA CYS A 442 -7.06 -4.21 14.61
C CYS A 442 -5.54 -4.19 14.47
N ALA A 443 -4.77 -4.86 15.35
CA ALA A 443 -3.30 -4.88 15.29
C ALA A 443 -2.80 -5.93 14.29
N ILE A 444 -3.28 -5.81 13.06
CA ILE A 444 -2.89 -6.61 11.90
C ILE A 444 -2.19 -5.68 10.91
N SER A 445 -1.25 -6.23 10.14
CA SER A 445 -0.46 -5.50 9.15
C SER A 445 -1.28 -4.53 8.29
N TRP A 446 -0.79 -3.31 8.13
CA TRP A 446 -1.34 -2.38 7.15
C TRP A 446 -1.03 -2.90 5.74
N ALA A 447 -2.03 -3.00 4.87
CA ALA A 447 -1.77 -3.31 3.48
C ALA A 447 -1.07 -2.12 2.79
N ILE A 448 -1.56 -0.91 3.05
CA ILE A 448 -0.91 0.33 2.62
C ILE A 448 -1.02 1.38 3.73
N ARG A 449 0.08 2.08 4.01
CA ARG A 449 0.13 3.21 4.94
C ARG A 449 0.80 4.42 4.29
N PHE A 450 0.12 5.57 4.33
CA PHE A 450 0.69 6.86 3.91
C PHE A 450 1.01 7.67 5.15
N ILE A 451 2.19 8.25 5.22
CA ILE A 451 2.63 9.07 6.35
C ILE A 451 3.19 10.35 5.77
N ARG A 452 2.46 11.46 5.90
CA ARG A 452 2.88 12.78 5.36
C ARG A 452 3.37 12.67 3.91
N SER A 453 2.61 11.96 3.09
CA SER A 453 2.99 11.68 1.70
C SER A 453 2.33 12.70 0.76
N GLU A 454 3.04 13.08 -0.29
CA GLU A 454 2.54 14.02 -1.30
C GLU A 454 2.64 13.41 -2.71
N ASP A 455 1.68 13.74 -3.58
CA ASP A 455 1.64 13.39 -5.00
C ASP A 455 1.66 11.87 -5.30
N VAL A 456 1.06 11.08 -4.41
CA VAL A 456 0.96 9.62 -4.59
C VAL A 456 -0.30 9.23 -5.35
N HIS A 457 -0.11 8.54 -6.47
CA HIS A 457 -1.17 8.14 -7.38
C HIS A 457 -1.21 6.62 -7.54
N ILE A 458 -2.32 6.01 -7.13
CA ILE A 458 -2.56 4.57 -7.25
C ILE A 458 -3.73 4.34 -8.21
N TYR A 459 -3.48 3.57 -9.26
CA TYR A 459 -4.48 3.16 -10.23
C TYR A 459 -4.73 1.66 -10.11
N GLY A 460 -5.69 1.31 -9.26
CA GLY A 460 -6.05 -0.05 -8.92
C GLY A 460 -5.25 -0.56 -7.72
N ALA A 461 -5.95 -0.87 -6.63
CA ALA A 461 -5.36 -1.51 -5.46
C ALA A 461 -6.27 -2.64 -4.97
N GLY A 462 -5.71 -3.84 -4.85
CA GLY A 462 -6.38 -4.98 -4.24
C GLY A 462 -5.77 -5.29 -2.87
N LEU A 463 -6.50 -5.02 -1.79
CA LEU A 463 -6.03 -5.20 -0.42
C LEU A 463 -6.88 -6.26 0.29
N TYR A 464 -6.29 -7.38 0.71
CA TYR A 464 -7.07 -8.54 1.13
C TYR A 464 -6.69 -9.02 2.53
N SER A 465 -7.70 -9.31 3.35
CA SER A 465 -7.56 -10.00 4.62
C SER A 465 -8.43 -11.26 4.62
N TRP A 466 -7.79 -12.42 4.66
CA TRP A 466 -8.47 -13.71 4.43
C TRP A 466 -8.68 -14.54 5.68
N PHE A 467 -7.87 -14.30 6.70
CA PHE A 467 -7.72 -15.23 7.81
C PHE A 467 -7.68 -14.53 9.16
N GLN A 468 -8.25 -15.19 10.16
CA GLN A 468 -7.90 -15.01 11.55
C GLN A 468 -7.37 -16.33 12.08
N ASN A 469 -6.07 -16.37 12.40
CA ASN A 469 -5.41 -17.57 12.91
C ASN A 469 -5.72 -18.80 12.02
N TYR A 470 -5.57 -18.66 10.70
CA TYR A 470 -5.86 -19.66 9.68
C TYR A 470 -7.33 -20.07 9.47
N GLY A 471 -8.28 -19.53 10.25
CA GLY A 471 -9.72 -19.68 10.01
C GLY A 471 -10.25 -18.59 9.06
N GLN A 472 -11.28 -18.91 8.28
CA GLN A 472 -11.86 -18.02 7.26
C GLN A 472 -13.29 -17.56 7.54
N ASP A 473 -13.85 -17.90 8.72
CA ASP A 473 -15.25 -17.58 9.05
C ASP A 473 -15.53 -16.06 8.98
N CYS A 474 -14.51 -15.25 9.28
CA CYS A 474 -14.52 -13.79 9.25
C CYS A 474 -14.73 -13.19 7.84
N VAL A 475 -14.45 -13.94 6.76
CA VAL A 475 -14.49 -13.41 5.38
C VAL A 475 -15.93 -13.06 4.98
N SER A 476 -16.88 -13.92 5.36
CA SER A 476 -18.30 -13.77 5.00
C SER A 476 -18.92 -12.50 5.62
N SER A 477 -18.45 -12.10 6.80
CA SER A 477 -18.88 -10.88 7.49
C SER A 477 -18.00 -9.66 7.18
N SER A 478 -16.90 -9.83 6.43
CA SER A 478 -15.88 -8.79 6.22
C SER A 478 -15.24 -8.28 7.51
N GLU A 479 -15.01 -9.17 8.47
CA GLU A 479 -14.49 -8.82 9.81
C GLU A 479 -13.14 -9.50 10.09
N CYS A 480 -12.39 -9.91 9.07
CA CYS A 480 -11.07 -10.52 9.27
C CYS A 480 -10.07 -9.52 9.86
N GLN A 481 -10.16 -8.27 9.42
CA GLN A 481 -9.33 -7.16 9.87
C GLN A 481 -10.12 -5.87 9.96
N HIS A 482 -9.79 -5.01 10.91
CA HIS A 482 -10.53 -3.76 11.10
C HIS A 482 -10.28 -2.78 9.95
N ASN A 483 -9.03 -2.55 9.56
CA ASN A 483 -8.69 -1.61 8.49
C ASN A 483 -7.45 -2.06 7.71
N LEU A 484 -7.41 -1.79 6.41
CA LEU A 484 -6.34 -2.18 5.49
C LEU A 484 -5.49 -1.01 4.99
N ALA A 485 -6.09 0.16 4.77
CA ALA A 485 -5.37 1.35 4.34
C ALA A 485 -5.42 2.44 5.41
N LYS A 486 -4.27 3.04 5.73
CA LYS A 486 -4.16 4.12 6.71
C LYS A 486 -3.50 5.35 6.09
N ILE A 487 -4.08 6.52 6.34
CA ILE A 487 -3.54 7.83 5.98
C ILE A 487 -3.20 8.56 7.28
N ASP A 488 -1.92 8.79 7.52
CA ASP A 488 -1.39 9.43 8.72
C ASP A 488 -0.70 10.76 8.36
N GLY A 489 -0.88 11.75 9.25
CA GLY A 489 -0.33 13.09 9.07
C GLY A 489 -0.96 13.87 7.92
N GLU A 490 -0.41 15.06 7.62
CA GLU A 490 -0.88 15.89 6.51
C GLU A 490 -0.38 15.32 5.16
N SER A 491 -1.10 14.36 4.60
CA SER A 491 -0.85 13.88 3.23
C SER A 491 -1.59 14.77 2.22
N LYS A 492 -1.00 14.97 1.04
CA LYS A 492 -1.51 15.90 0.02
C LYS A 492 -1.53 15.24 -1.36
N ASN A 493 -2.51 15.60 -2.17
CA ASN A 493 -2.66 15.09 -3.54
C ASN A 493 -2.62 13.55 -3.61
N LEU A 494 -3.12 12.88 -2.57
CA LEU A 494 -3.20 11.43 -2.52
C LEU A 494 -4.43 10.97 -3.31
N ARG A 495 -4.21 10.07 -4.26
CA ARG A 495 -5.26 9.50 -5.10
C ARG A 495 -5.20 7.98 -5.11
N LEU A 496 -6.28 7.36 -4.65
CA LEU A 496 -6.50 5.92 -4.79
C LEU A 496 -7.69 5.67 -5.69
N ASN A 497 -7.41 5.37 -6.96
CA ASN A 497 -8.43 5.03 -7.94
C ASN A 497 -8.66 3.52 -7.94
N ASN A 498 -9.92 3.10 -7.94
CA ASN A 498 -10.32 1.69 -7.87
C ASN A 498 -9.64 0.94 -6.70
N LEU A 499 -9.86 1.45 -5.48
CA LEU A 499 -9.48 0.76 -4.24
C LEU A 499 -10.47 -0.37 -3.97
N VAL A 500 -9.96 -1.59 -3.87
CA VAL A 500 -10.75 -2.80 -3.66
C VAL A 500 -10.24 -3.54 -2.43
N THR A 501 -11.17 -3.89 -1.53
CA THR A 501 -10.82 -4.66 -0.33
C THR A 501 -11.66 -5.92 -0.14
N VAL A 502 -11.07 -6.89 0.54
CA VAL A 502 -11.72 -8.14 0.95
C VAL A 502 -11.46 -8.37 2.44
N GLY A 503 -12.51 -8.75 3.18
CA GLY A 503 -12.36 -9.21 4.56
C GLY A 503 -12.07 -8.12 5.59
N SER A 504 -12.18 -6.84 5.21
CA SER A 504 -12.01 -5.72 6.14
C SER A 504 -13.30 -4.95 6.41
N ARG A 505 -13.41 -4.42 7.63
CA ARG A 505 -14.54 -3.55 8.01
C ARG A 505 -14.40 -2.16 7.41
N LEU A 506 -13.19 -1.60 7.48
CA LEU A 506 -12.80 -0.35 6.84
C LEU A 506 -11.90 -0.66 5.64
N MET A 507 -12.20 -0.04 4.51
CA MET A 507 -11.33 -0.03 3.34
C MET A 507 -10.13 0.88 3.57
N ALA A 508 -10.39 2.07 4.13
CA ALA A 508 -9.39 3.07 4.48
C ALA A 508 -9.84 3.90 5.69
N SER A 509 -8.88 4.44 6.43
CA SER A 509 -9.13 5.49 7.43
C SER A 509 -7.98 6.47 7.55
N ASP A 510 -8.24 7.64 8.14
CA ASP A 510 -7.21 8.60 8.55
C ASP A 510 -7.16 8.80 10.07
N ALA A 511 -6.32 9.72 10.54
CA ALA A 511 -6.25 10.12 11.96
C ALA A 511 -7.34 11.14 12.36
N ALA A 512 -7.95 11.84 11.40
CA ALA A 512 -8.97 12.87 11.63
C ALA A 512 -10.41 12.31 11.71
N GLY A 513 -10.60 11.01 11.50
CA GLY A 513 -11.88 10.31 11.59
C GLY A 513 -12.57 10.06 10.24
N PHE A 514 -11.92 10.39 9.12
CA PHE A 514 -12.36 9.92 7.80
C PHE A 514 -12.26 8.39 7.75
N THR A 515 -13.33 7.76 7.30
CA THR A 515 -13.43 6.31 7.18
C THR A 515 -14.21 5.94 5.93
N ILE A 516 -13.72 4.91 5.24
CA ILE A 516 -14.43 4.28 4.12
C ILE A 516 -14.85 2.91 4.61
N LEU A 517 -16.15 2.74 4.83
CA LEU A 517 -16.72 1.47 5.26
C LEU A 517 -16.86 0.51 4.08
N ALA A 518 -16.45 -0.73 4.25
CA ALA A 518 -16.51 -1.74 3.19
C ALA A 518 -17.95 -2.11 2.81
N ASP A 519 -18.88 -2.14 3.77
CA ASP A 519 -20.29 -2.47 3.55
C ASP A 519 -21.00 -1.48 2.60
N ARG A 520 -20.63 -0.20 2.66
CA ARG A 520 -21.16 0.88 1.80
C ARG A 520 -20.66 0.81 0.35
N SER A 521 -19.57 0.09 0.12
CA SER A 521 -18.93 -0.06 -1.20
C SER A 521 -18.97 -1.51 -1.70
N ARG A 522 -19.86 -2.36 -1.17
CA ARG A 522 -19.93 -3.76 -1.55
C ARG A 522 -20.20 -3.94 -3.05
N ASN A 523 -19.39 -4.77 -3.72
CA ASN A 523 -19.51 -5.03 -5.15
C ASN A 523 -19.05 -6.46 -5.50
N GLY A 524 -20.01 -7.38 -5.55
CA GLY A 524 -19.74 -8.82 -5.63
C GLY A 524 -19.11 -9.38 -4.36
N PHE A 525 -18.00 -10.10 -4.50
CA PHE A 525 -17.24 -10.70 -3.40
C PHE A 525 -16.41 -9.68 -2.60
N ALA A 526 -15.99 -8.59 -3.24
CA ALA A 526 -15.17 -7.56 -2.64
C ALA A 526 -15.98 -6.29 -2.36
N SER A 527 -15.32 -5.28 -1.80
CA SER A 527 -15.82 -3.91 -1.74
C SER A 527 -14.94 -3.02 -2.61
N SER A 528 -15.52 -2.18 -3.46
CA SER A 528 -14.80 -1.37 -4.45
C SER A 528 -15.25 0.09 -4.42
N THR A 529 -14.30 1.02 -4.38
CA THR A 529 -14.53 2.45 -4.64
C THR A 529 -14.05 2.80 -6.04
N LEU A 530 -14.49 3.92 -6.61
CA LEU A 530 -13.93 4.48 -7.85
C LEU A 530 -12.72 5.36 -7.57
N GLY A 531 -12.79 6.19 -6.53
CA GLY A 531 -11.74 7.14 -6.21
C GLY A 531 -11.81 7.59 -4.77
N VAL A 532 -10.65 7.66 -4.14
CA VAL A 532 -10.43 8.35 -2.87
C VAL A 532 -9.49 9.51 -3.16
N GLU A 533 -9.96 10.72 -2.89
CA GLU A 533 -9.18 11.94 -3.07
C GLU A 533 -9.04 12.68 -1.74
N GLU A 534 -7.80 12.94 -1.35
CA GLU A 534 -7.48 13.82 -0.24
C GLU A 534 -7.05 15.18 -0.82
N LYS A 535 -7.86 16.22 -0.57
CA LYS A 535 -7.54 17.60 -0.97
C LYS A 535 -7.07 18.41 0.22
N ASP A 536 -6.02 19.21 0.02
CA ASP A 536 -5.58 20.21 0.98
C ASP A 536 -6.76 21.16 1.29
N ALA A 537 -7.05 21.34 2.57
CA ALA A 537 -8.12 22.23 3.04
C ALA A 537 -7.63 23.68 2.91
N ASN A 538 -7.73 24.27 1.72
CA ASN A 538 -7.29 25.64 1.50
C ASN A 538 -8.06 26.64 2.39
N GLY A 539 -7.41 27.09 3.47
CA GLY A 539 -7.67 28.41 4.07
C GLY A 539 -7.58 28.56 5.59
N GLY A 540 -7.35 27.51 6.39
CA GLY A 540 -7.26 27.65 7.83
C GLY A 540 -6.28 26.65 8.44
N ARG A 541 -5.16 27.15 8.96
CA ARG A 541 -4.22 26.36 9.78
C ARG A 541 -4.99 25.57 10.82
N LEU A 542 -4.94 24.25 10.76
CA LEU A 542 -5.40 23.43 11.87
C LEU A 542 -4.62 22.13 12.08
N TRP A 543 -3.34 22.03 11.68
CA TRP A 543 -2.54 20.87 12.10
C TRP A 543 -1.07 21.23 12.31
N ASP A 544 -0.86 22.18 13.23
CA ASP A 544 0.42 22.26 13.91
C ASP A 544 0.29 21.41 15.19
N SER A 545 0.73 20.16 15.12
CA SER A 545 1.18 19.47 16.31
C SER A 545 2.69 19.29 16.19
N ASP A 546 3.41 20.39 16.29
CA ASP A 546 4.76 20.41 16.83
C ASP A 546 4.79 19.63 18.15
N ALA A 547 5.08 18.34 18.06
CA ALA A 547 5.53 17.52 19.18
C ALA A 547 7.03 17.76 19.42
N SER A 548 7.49 19.01 19.31
CA SER A 548 8.88 19.42 19.58
C SER A 548 8.90 20.73 20.37
N GLY A 549 8.55 20.67 21.67
CA GLY A 549 8.48 21.89 22.47
C GLY A 549 8.31 21.72 23.97
N LEU A 550 8.98 20.75 24.60
CA LEU A 550 9.24 20.84 26.05
C LEU A 550 10.58 21.51 26.28
N THR A 551 10.64 22.82 26.05
CA THR A 551 11.63 23.69 26.69
C THR A 551 10.90 24.54 27.70
N SER A 552 11.26 24.35 28.97
CA SER A 552 10.93 25.21 30.08
C SER A 552 11.16 26.68 29.73
N ASN A 553 10.15 27.51 29.87
CA ASN A 553 10.38 28.89 30.28
C ASN A 553 9.22 29.37 31.14
N GLU A 554 9.61 29.81 32.33
CA GLU A 554 8.86 30.57 33.30
C GLU A 554 8.51 31.95 32.73
N ASP A 555 7.52 32.60 33.36
CA ASP A 555 7.11 34.00 33.19
C ASP A 555 6.26 34.40 31.96
N ALA A 556 4.94 34.53 32.17
CA ALA A 556 4.24 35.83 32.13
C ALA A 556 2.71 35.70 32.28
N GLY A 557 2.18 36.23 33.40
CA GLY A 557 1.09 37.22 33.47
C GLY A 557 -0.33 36.92 32.96
N PRO A 558 -1.37 37.59 33.52
CA PRO A 558 -2.74 37.06 33.52
C PRO A 558 -3.73 37.79 32.57
N PHE A 559 -4.79 37.06 32.22
CA PHE A 559 -6.10 37.48 31.66
C PHE A 559 -6.22 38.04 30.23
N GLY A 560 -6.99 37.31 29.40
CA GLY A 560 -7.87 37.90 28.39
C GLY A 560 -8.24 37.03 27.17
N GLY A 561 -9.38 36.33 27.24
CA GLY A 561 -10.27 36.18 26.06
C GLY A 561 -10.30 34.84 25.28
N GLU A 562 -11.35 34.07 25.58
CA GLU A 562 -12.15 33.20 24.68
C GLU A 562 -11.54 31.94 24.01
N ASP A 563 -11.92 30.81 24.60
CA ASP A 563 -12.34 29.54 23.98
C ASP A 563 -11.50 28.96 22.84
N ARG A 564 -10.65 27.99 23.21
CA ARG A 564 -10.44 26.70 22.50
C ARG A 564 -9.51 25.77 23.31
N ASN A 565 -10.05 25.13 24.34
CA ASN A 565 -9.38 23.97 24.93
C ASN A 565 -10.02 22.68 24.41
N ARG A 566 -9.57 22.24 23.22
CA ARG A 566 -9.75 20.87 22.77
C ARG A 566 -8.49 20.09 23.16
N VAL A 567 -8.57 19.32 24.24
CA VAL A 567 -7.59 18.27 24.53
C VAL A 567 -8.36 17.01 24.87
N VAL A 568 -8.24 16.00 24.01
CA VAL A 568 -8.66 14.62 24.29
C VAL A 568 -7.38 13.81 24.33
N ILE A 569 -6.91 13.48 25.54
CA ILE A 569 -5.89 12.46 25.76
C ILE A 569 -6.54 11.38 26.62
N ILE A 570 -6.48 10.16 26.11
CA ILE A 570 -7.19 9.02 26.63
C ILE A 570 -6.27 7.78 26.60
N SER A 571 -5.92 7.26 27.79
CA SER A 571 -5.04 6.11 28.03
C SER A 571 -5.51 5.05 29.05
N THR A 572 -5.26 3.75 28.82
CA THR A 572 -5.48 2.68 29.80
C THR A 572 -4.17 2.01 30.24
N ALA A 573 -4.14 1.51 31.48
CA ALA A 573 -3.06 0.70 32.05
C ALA A 573 -3.30 -0.81 31.84
N ARG A 574 -2.24 -1.57 31.52
CA ARG A 574 -2.16 -3.03 31.77
C ARG A 574 -0.71 -3.47 31.95
N ASP A 575 -0.51 -4.45 32.83
CA ASP A 575 0.80 -4.99 33.19
C ASP A 575 1.52 -5.62 31.99
N GLY A 576 2.77 -5.21 31.76
CA GLY A 576 3.64 -5.81 30.75
C GLY A 576 4.29 -7.13 31.22
N PRO A 577 4.93 -7.90 30.32
CA PRO A 577 5.49 -9.24 30.62
C PRO A 577 6.68 -9.28 31.61
N GLN A 578 7.01 -8.17 32.28
CA GLN A 578 8.10 -8.07 33.26
C GLN A 578 7.68 -7.32 34.54
N GLY A 579 6.38 -7.22 34.84
CA GLY A 579 5.90 -6.66 36.11
C GLY A 579 6.10 -5.14 36.28
N GLN A 580 6.25 -4.39 35.17
CA GLN A 580 6.15 -2.94 35.19
C GLN A 580 4.70 -2.52 34.89
N THR A 581 4.10 -1.78 35.83
CA THR A 581 2.76 -1.17 35.71
C THR A 581 2.93 0.27 35.23
N PHE A 582 2.41 0.58 34.04
CA PHE A 582 2.35 1.96 33.54
C PHE A 582 0.95 2.54 33.82
N TRP A 583 0.91 3.69 34.48
CA TRP A 583 -0.33 4.42 34.76
C TRP A 583 -0.50 5.53 33.74
N VAL A 584 -1.71 5.68 33.23
CA VAL A 584 -2.03 6.82 32.40
C VAL A 584 -3.51 7.22 32.66
N TYR A 585 -3.80 8.53 32.63
CA TYR A 585 -5.05 9.14 33.12
C TYR A 585 -5.91 9.78 32.01
N TYR A 586 -7.23 9.85 32.26
CA TYR A 586 -8.24 10.45 31.40
C TYR A 586 -8.76 11.78 31.95
N MET A 587 -8.80 12.85 31.14
CA MET A 587 -9.48 14.10 31.48
C MET A 587 -10.41 14.56 30.37
N PHE A 588 -11.67 14.78 30.71
CA PHE A 588 -12.69 15.38 29.84
C PHE A 588 -13.10 16.75 30.37
N SER A 589 -13.13 17.75 29.50
CA SER A 589 -13.70 19.07 29.81
C SER A 589 -14.92 19.29 28.92
N GLY A 590 -16.10 19.27 29.53
CA GLY A 590 -17.36 19.64 28.89
C GLY A 590 -18.33 20.27 29.89
N GLN A 591 -19.30 21.02 29.38
CA GLN A 591 -20.42 21.59 30.11
C GLN A 591 -21.66 20.68 30.03
N ASN A 592 -22.63 20.94 30.89
CA ASN A 592 -23.88 20.19 30.95
C ASN A 592 -24.72 20.49 29.69
N GLY A 593 -25.00 19.47 28.87
CA GLY A 593 -25.76 19.64 27.62
C GLY A 593 -24.91 19.68 26.32
N ASP A 594 -23.60 19.50 26.41
CA ASP A 594 -22.78 19.35 25.19
C ASP A 594 -23.16 18.07 24.42
N VAL A 595 -23.14 18.17 23.09
CA VAL A 595 -23.47 17.08 22.17
C VAL A 595 -22.18 16.56 21.54
N MET A 596 -21.82 15.30 21.81
CA MET A 596 -20.75 14.65 21.06
C MET A 596 -21.29 14.12 19.73
N THR A 597 -20.60 14.47 18.65
CA THR A 597 -20.81 13.88 17.32
C THR A 597 -19.56 13.06 16.97
N ASN A 598 -19.74 11.86 16.39
CA ASN A 598 -18.68 10.94 15.95
C ASN A 598 -18.03 9.99 16.99
N ILE A 599 -18.72 9.62 18.07
CA ILE A 599 -18.38 8.43 18.88
C ILE A 599 -19.51 7.42 18.77
N ASN A 600 -19.19 6.13 18.64
CA ASN A 600 -20.19 5.06 18.65
C ASN A 600 -20.84 4.97 20.04
N CYS A 601 -22.07 5.49 20.17
CA CYS A 601 -22.79 5.64 21.43
C CYS A 601 -23.10 4.31 22.14
N ASP A 602 -23.10 3.18 21.42
CA ASP A 602 -23.29 1.84 22.02
C ASP A 602 -22.16 1.46 22.98
N TYR A 603 -20.96 2.02 22.80
CA TYR A 603 -19.78 1.70 23.61
C TYR A 603 -19.79 2.37 25.01
N LEU A 604 -20.43 3.53 25.16
CA LEU A 604 -20.52 4.24 26.44
C LEU A 604 -21.58 3.67 27.39
N ARG A 605 -22.48 2.82 26.88
CA ARG A 605 -23.55 2.20 27.66
C ARG A 605 -23.06 1.09 28.58
N ASP A 606 -21.94 0.44 28.23
CA ASP A 606 -21.41 -0.74 28.92
C ASP A 606 -20.32 -0.42 29.97
N THR A 607 -19.81 0.81 30.00
CA THR A 607 -18.91 1.28 31.05
C THR A 607 -19.74 1.94 32.15
N GLY A 608 -20.05 1.22 33.22
CA GLY A 608 -20.71 1.77 34.42
C GLY A 608 -19.96 2.97 35.04
N PRO A 609 -20.50 3.62 36.09
CA PRO A 609 -19.93 4.86 36.64
C PRO A 609 -18.47 4.67 37.07
N VAL A 610 -17.57 5.43 36.44
CA VAL A 610 -16.13 5.46 36.76
C VAL A 610 -15.93 6.22 38.08
N GLY A 611 -15.31 5.56 39.06
CA GLY A 611 -15.10 6.06 40.43
C GLY A 611 -13.93 7.03 40.61
N THR A 612 -13.64 7.35 41.87
CA THR A 612 -12.63 8.33 42.33
C THR A 612 -11.20 7.95 41.94
N ILE A 613 -10.39 8.94 41.53
CA ILE A 613 -8.95 8.78 41.23
C ILE A 613 -8.14 9.18 42.47
N GLU A 614 -7.34 8.27 43.03
CA GLU A 614 -6.28 8.59 43.99
C GLU A 614 -4.91 8.42 43.31
N SER A 615 -4.00 9.38 43.50
CA SER A 615 -2.61 9.33 43.02
C SER A 615 -1.77 8.39 43.89
N PRO A 616 -0.85 7.58 43.34
CA PRO A 616 0.14 6.90 44.16
C PRO A 616 1.17 7.91 44.70
N SER A 617 1.78 7.59 45.85
CA SER A 617 2.88 8.34 46.45
C SER A 617 4.17 8.17 45.63
N ASP A 618 4.81 9.28 45.29
CA ASP A 618 6.10 9.39 44.59
C ASP A 618 7.20 8.48 45.20
N PRO A 619 7.77 7.50 44.46
CA PRO A 619 8.89 6.68 44.94
C PRO A 619 10.26 7.37 44.85
N HIS A 620 10.36 8.56 44.25
CA HIS A 620 11.64 9.20 43.89
C HIS A 620 11.89 10.58 44.49
N GLY A 621 11.00 11.11 45.33
CA GLY A 621 11.27 12.29 46.17
C GLY A 621 11.59 13.57 45.39
N LEU A 622 11.02 13.73 44.19
CA LEU A 622 11.12 14.96 43.42
C LEU A 622 9.83 15.75 43.65
N GLY A 623 9.86 16.59 44.69
CA GLY A 623 8.72 17.37 45.14
C GLY A 623 8.08 18.19 44.02
N ASN A 624 6.87 17.80 43.64
CA ASN A 624 5.85 18.65 43.04
C ASN A 624 4.48 18.18 43.57
N GLN A 625 3.65 19.13 43.99
CA GLN A 625 2.40 18.93 44.74
C GLN A 625 1.35 18.12 43.96
N PRO A 626 0.52 17.27 44.61
CA PRO A 626 -0.56 16.54 43.94
C PRO A 626 -1.66 17.49 43.44
N PHE A 627 -2.17 17.25 42.22
CA PHE A 627 -3.37 17.91 41.71
C PHE A 627 -4.58 17.52 42.59
N LYS A 628 -5.16 18.47 43.32
CA LYS A 628 -6.48 18.33 43.98
C LYS A 628 -7.51 19.17 43.24
N GLY A 629 -8.36 18.52 42.45
CA GLY A 629 -9.50 19.13 41.78
C GLY A 629 -10.76 18.25 41.90
N PRO A 630 -11.97 18.82 41.86
CA PRO A 630 -13.21 18.06 42.03
C PRO A 630 -13.43 17.11 40.85
N ALA A 631 -13.69 15.83 41.14
CA ALA A 631 -14.08 14.84 40.13
C ALA A 631 -15.52 15.10 39.67
N LYS A 632 -15.74 15.14 38.34
CA LYS A 632 -17.09 15.22 37.76
C LYS A 632 -17.65 13.79 37.58
N LYS A 633 -18.84 13.50 38.12
CA LYS A 633 -19.57 12.24 37.88
C LYS A 633 -20.62 12.42 36.78
N PHE A 634 -20.68 11.46 35.85
CA PHE A 634 -21.76 11.37 34.87
C PHE A 634 -23.01 10.78 35.52
N LYS A 635 -24.15 11.49 35.44
CA LYS A 635 -25.41 11.04 36.06
C LYS A 635 -26.25 10.17 35.11
N SER A 636 -26.25 10.50 33.82
CA SER A 636 -26.97 9.75 32.79
C SER A 636 -26.49 10.13 31.39
N ILE A 637 -26.56 9.15 30.47
CA ILE A 637 -26.35 9.32 29.03
C ILE A 637 -27.69 9.04 28.36
N VAL A 638 -28.19 9.98 27.55
CA VAL A 638 -29.40 9.81 26.74
C VAL A 638 -28.98 9.72 25.28
N VAL A 639 -29.41 8.65 24.60
CA VAL A 639 -29.13 8.40 23.18
C VAL A 639 -30.40 8.67 22.38
N ASP A 640 -30.32 9.57 21.40
CA ASP A 640 -31.37 9.82 20.41
C ASP A 640 -30.76 9.72 19.00
N GLY A 641 -30.95 8.57 18.34
CA GLY A 641 -30.30 8.27 17.06
C GLY A 641 -28.77 8.26 17.17
N HIS A 642 -28.10 9.14 16.42
CA HIS A 642 -26.62 9.29 16.41
C HIS A 642 -26.13 10.41 17.34
N ARG A 643 -27.00 10.96 18.20
CA ARG A 643 -26.67 12.03 19.14
C ARG A 643 -26.64 11.49 20.56
N CYS A 644 -25.51 11.69 21.23
CA CYS A 644 -25.35 11.43 22.66
C CYS A 644 -25.45 12.77 23.43
N THR A 645 -26.41 12.87 24.36
CA THR A 645 -26.52 14.01 25.28
C THR A 645 -26.24 13.53 26.70
N TYR A 646 -25.29 14.15 27.40
CA TYR A 646 -24.94 13.78 28.78
C TYR A 646 -25.33 14.85 29.79
N THR A 647 -25.63 14.41 31.02
CA THR A 647 -25.86 15.30 32.16
C THR A 647 -24.76 15.14 33.21
N VAL A 648 -24.04 16.23 33.50
CA VAL A 648 -22.98 16.27 34.53
C VAL A 648 -23.46 17.06 35.74
N THR A 649 -23.24 16.55 36.95
CA THR A 649 -23.45 17.33 38.19
C THR A 649 -22.10 17.64 38.82
N LEU A 650 -21.89 18.89 39.21
CA LEU A 650 -20.71 19.28 39.99
C LEU A 650 -20.97 18.90 41.45
N GLU A 651 -20.36 17.83 41.95
CA GLU A 651 -20.28 17.59 43.40
C GLU A 651 -19.04 18.28 43.93
N ILE A 652 -19.21 19.37 44.68
CA ILE A 652 -18.11 19.95 45.47
C ILE A 652 -17.98 19.07 46.71
N LEU A 653 -16.99 18.18 46.72
CA LEU A 653 -16.65 17.44 47.92
C LEU A 653 -15.97 18.39 48.93
N PRO A 654 -16.41 18.42 50.20
CA PRO A 654 -15.72 19.19 51.23
C PRO A 654 -14.34 18.60 51.47
N ILE A 655 -13.33 19.48 51.56
CA ILE A 655 -11.90 19.14 51.72
C ILE A 655 -11.63 18.57 53.11
#